data_AF-W6MLL5-F1
#
_entry.id   AF-W6MLL5-F1
#
_cell.length_a   1.000
_cell.length_b   1.000
_cell.length_c   1.000
_cell.angle_alpha   90.00
_cell.angle_beta   90.00
_cell.angle_gamma   90.00
#
_symmetry.space_group_name_H-M   'P 1'
#
loop_
_entity.id
_entity.type
_entity.pdbx_description
1 polymer ?
#
loop_
_entity_poly.entity_id
_entity_poly.type
_entity_poly.pdbx_seq_one_letter_code
_entity_poly.pdbx_strand_id
1 'polypeptide(L)'
;MPSVASKRPIVNLDGFASRSVQDLVEIFNQITASASSPRSSGHLLVLQKSLSPVINFLSPFSKLKDLTDIRRVVWLDEDILKSNREPRDVIDYETLLKEFKSVVFLIEGSILSINCVAEILKTRIFPFTNSLDDGVSYYDLSVLVTSNSVKSADLSFTNLNVRGDIGLYKWSSSTPLMLSSDVLSLERESGGLRELYQLGSVGVISDLAQALLDLIRFSKYNIRITNEFAKGSYSKEFLSIFKNLRETHYSSLSPQEKKLLDDIDDALFVDQHSFFDRQCDLIVLERGLDFVTPLLTQLTYTGLCDEVFGVAFNQVEVETEDEETQAGGSNQQVLRTKKSVKVHLEEPHDELYQRIKDLNFAMAAPLLNSYAKDLQEEFNSRHQAKDISQIKSFVSKLVDLTANQNFLKNHTLLAESLIKTIKTDSAQDEALDELQGDLRDTSQSNYFNAFLELQQDILANNLDNKANYKAITEFLYMFEPPFDDVMRLLILTSIVKHGIRESEYKMFQKELVETYGIKVGPIMGRLKEMKLFCPREHQDYTFLPSLDISAPQANSASTNTGKLGSVQLINDFKNLEAYLKLMPVVENPDLANPTEPDFAFPGYVPVFTRLVESIYSRDFMQESSKATNRPGWKGFQRLGNLLDGPMEENVLVPDSKKQLFGTPPPPLRQRAKDDTLEELVIVVAIGGISHGELSTLRFVMSKFPSKRLLVLTSGVIRASDVISQAAS
;
A
#
# COMPACT_ATOMS: atom_id res chain seq x y z
N MET A 1 25.20 0.68 4.88
CA MET A 1 24.64 1.92 5.47
C MET A 1 25.21 2.10 6.88
N PRO A 2 25.86 3.23 7.23
CA PRO A 2 26.35 3.44 8.60
C PRO A 2 25.18 3.68 9.57
N SER A 3 25.27 3.12 10.78
CA SER A 3 24.26 3.20 11.83
C SER A 3 23.93 4.65 12.19
N VAL A 4 22.68 5.06 11.96
CA VAL A 4 22.18 6.38 12.33
C VAL A 4 22.05 6.45 13.84
N ALA A 5 22.93 7.20 14.49
CA ALA A 5 22.80 7.57 15.91
C ALA A 5 21.45 8.28 16.13
N SER A 6 20.73 7.87 17.17
CA SER A 6 19.35 8.27 17.45
C SER A 6 19.18 9.79 17.63
N LYS A 7 18.75 10.47 16.57
CA LYS A 7 18.20 11.82 16.66
C LYS A 7 16.80 11.73 17.25
N ARG A 8 16.41 12.68 18.12
CA ARG A 8 15.03 12.72 18.63
C ARG A 8 14.10 13.06 17.45
N PRO A 9 13.12 12.21 17.13
CA PRO A 9 12.26 12.44 15.98
C PRO A 9 11.34 13.64 16.20
N ILE A 10 11.08 14.46 15.16
CA ILE A 10 10.06 15.53 15.20
C ILE A 10 8.68 14.96 15.54
N VAL A 11 8.40 13.76 15.01
CA VAL A 11 7.16 13.02 15.25
C VAL A 11 7.53 11.63 15.72
N ASN A 12 7.25 11.35 16.99
CA ASN A 12 7.17 9.98 17.47
C ASN A 12 5.78 9.43 17.11
N LEU A 13 5.74 8.40 16.27
CA LEU A 13 4.52 7.72 15.84
C LEU A 13 4.14 6.55 16.78
N ASP A 14 4.95 6.28 17.80
CA ASP A 14 4.67 5.27 18.81
C ASP A 14 3.29 5.50 19.44
N GLY A 15 2.46 4.48 19.39
CA GLY A 15 1.09 4.54 19.92
C GLY A 15 0.07 5.23 19.01
N PHE A 16 0.44 5.73 17.82
CA PHE A 16 -0.53 6.27 16.86
C PHE A 16 -1.55 5.18 16.46
N ALA A 17 -1.06 4.00 16.07
CA ALA A 17 -1.91 2.85 15.75
C ALA A 17 -2.70 2.31 16.97
N SER A 18 -2.20 2.51 18.20
CA SER A 18 -2.90 2.07 19.40
C SER A 18 -4.20 2.83 19.65
N ARG A 19 -4.39 3.99 19.02
CA ARG A 19 -5.66 4.74 19.10
C ARG A 19 -6.83 3.96 18.53
N SER A 20 -6.65 3.23 17.43
CA SER A 20 -7.73 2.40 16.85
C SER A 20 -8.22 1.35 17.84
N VAL A 21 -7.30 0.76 18.61
CA VAL A 21 -7.62 -0.21 19.66
C VAL A 21 -8.27 0.48 20.84
N GLN A 22 -7.78 1.64 21.26
CA GLN A 22 -8.39 2.43 22.33
C GLN A 22 -9.82 2.86 21.99
N ASP A 23 -10.07 3.29 20.75
CA ASP A 23 -11.41 3.63 20.24
C ASP A 23 -12.35 2.41 20.33
N LEU A 24 -11.90 1.22 19.87
CA LEU A 24 -12.66 -0.02 20.08
C LEU A 24 -12.99 -0.25 21.57
N VAL A 25 -11.99 -0.13 22.44
CA VAL A 25 -12.16 -0.35 23.88
C VAL A 25 -13.17 0.64 24.47
N GLU A 26 -13.08 1.92 24.11
CA GLU A 26 -14.02 2.96 24.53
C GLU A 26 -15.44 2.67 24.06
N ILE A 27 -15.61 2.19 22.82
CA ILE A 27 -16.92 1.83 22.28
C ILE A 27 -17.51 0.62 23.00
N PHE A 28 -16.72 -0.43 23.25
CA PHE A 28 -17.17 -1.55 24.07
C PHE A 28 -17.56 -1.11 25.49
N ASN A 29 -16.78 -0.22 26.11
CA ASN A 29 -17.13 0.36 27.41
C ASN A 29 -18.46 1.15 27.36
N GLN A 30 -18.73 1.89 26.27
CA GLN A 30 -20.01 2.57 26.06
C GLN A 30 -21.16 1.57 25.92
N ILE A 31 -20.97 0.49 25.15
CA ILE A 31 -21.94 -0.61 25.02
C ILE A 31 -22.24 -1.20 26.40
N THR A 32 -21.22 -1.54 27.18
CA THR A 32 -21.38 -2.08 28.54
C THR A 32 -22.10 -1.10 29.48
N ALA A 33 -21.85 0.20 29.35
CA ALA A 33 -22.52 1.22 30.16
C ALA A 33 -24.00 1.42 29.78
N SER A 34 -24.35 1.18 28.52
CA SER A 34 -25.72 1.31 27.99
C SER A 34 -26.60 0.08 28.23
N ALA A 35 -26.01 -1.06 28.62
CA ALA A 35 -26.70 -2.34 28.75
C ALA A 35 -27.77 -2.33 29.85
N SER A 36 -28.93 -2.89 29.51
CA SER A 36 -30.11 -2.94 30.39
C SER A 36 -30.10 -4.14 31.35
N SER A 37 -29.25 -5.15 31.08
CA SER A 37 -29.23 -6.45 31.77
C SER A 37 -28.06 -6.63 32.77
N PRO A 38 -28.22 -7.45 33.83
CA PRO A 38 -27.16 -7.69 34.81
C PRO A 38 -25.95 -8.42 34.20
N ARG A 39 -24.77 -7.88 34.53
CA ARG A 39 -23.41 -8.05 33.96
C ARG A 39 -22.76 -9.46 33.99
N SER A 40 -23.48 -10.57 33.92
CA SER A 40 -22.88 -11.87 34.26
C SER A 40 -22.19 -12.65 33.13
N SER A 41 -22.44 -12.38 31.84
CA SER A 41 -21.92 -13.23 30.75
C SER A 41 -21.00 -12.57 29.71
N GLY A 42 -20.73 -11.26 29.80
CA GLY A 42 -19.89 -10.54 28.84
C GLY A 42 -20.49 -10.46 27.43
N HIS A 43 -19.67 -10.10 26.44
CA HIS A 43 -20.11 -9.86 25.06
C HIS A 43 -19.86 -11.07 24.13
N LEU A 44 -20.86 -11.39 23.31
CA LEU A 44 -20.71 -12.20 22.10
C LEU A 44 -20.40 -11.28 20.91
N LEU A 45 -19.22 -11.45 20.31
CA LEU A 45 -18.84 -10.72 19.10
C LEU A 45 -19.14 -11.54 17.84
N VAL A 46 -19.98 -11.00 16.96
CA VAL A 46 -20.18 -11.48 15.60
C VAL A 46 -19.30 -10.65 14.66
N LEU A 47 -18.25 -11.24 14.12
CA LEU A 47 -17.19 -10.55 13.38
C LEU A 47 -17.24 -10.88 11.89
N GLN A 48 -17.27 -9.86 11.02
CA GLN A 48 -17.04 -10.02 9.58
C GLN A 48 -15.61 -10.51 9.32
N LYS A 49 -15.43 -11.52 8.44
CA LYS A 49 -14.13 -12.19 8.27
C LYS A 49 -13.04 -11.24 7.76
N SER A 50 -13.40 -10.31 6.87
CA SER A 50 -12.49 -9.32 6.28
C SER A 50 -11.83 -8.39 7.31
N LEU A 51 -12.45 -8.18 8.47
CA LEU A 51 -11.92 -7.30 9.52
C LEU A 51 -10.93 -8.01 10.46
N SER A 52 -10.89 -9.35 10.47
CA SER A 52 -10.03 -10.13 11.35
C SER A 52 -8.53 -9.83 11.17
N PRO A 53 -7.98 -9.74 9.94
CA PRO A 53 -6.57 -9.41 9.75
C PRO A 53 -6.19 -8.04 10.35
N VAL A 54 -7.01 -7.01 10.11
CA VAL A 54 -6.79 -5.66 10.62
C VAL A 54 -6.77 -5.63 12.16
N ILE A 55 -7.72 -6.31 12.79
CA ILE A 55 -7.80 -6.38 14.26
C ILE A 55 -6.56 -7.08 14.83
N ASN A 56 -6.17 -8.22 14.26
CA ASN A 56 -5.00 -8.97 14.73
C ASN A 56 -3.69 -8.21 14.52
N PHE A 57 -3.59 -7.40 13.47
CA PHE A 57 -2.45 -6.52 13.24
C PHE A 57 -2.37 -5.42 14.31
N LEU A 58 -3.51 -4.84 14.69
CA LEU A 58 -3.58 -3.78 15.70
C LEU A 58 -3.33 -4.28 17.12
N SER A 59 -3.88 -5.43 17.49
CA SER A 59 -3.67 -6.06 18.80
C SER A 59 -3.98 -7.55 18.72
N PRO A 60 -3.17 -8.41 19.37
CA PRO A 60 -3.53 -9.81 19.55
C PRO A 60 -4.95 -9.94 20.12
N PHE A 61 -5.75 -10.83 19.54
CA PHE A 61 -7.17 -10.96 19.90
C PHE A 61 -7.37 -11.35 21.37
N SER A 62 -6.43 -12.08 21.97
CA SER A 62 -6.43 -12.39 23.41
C SER A 62 -6.41 -11.12 24.26
N LYS A 63 -5.52 -10.18 23.94
CA LYS A 63 -5.43 -8.90 24.62
C LYS A 63 -6.67 -8.03 24.41
N LEU A 64 -7.25 -8.07 23.21
CA LEU A 64 -8.49 -7.34 22.95
C LEU A 64 -9.64 -7.87 23.82
N LYS A 65 -9.81 -9.20 23.89
CA LYS A 65 -10.84 -9.84 24.74
C LYS A 65 -10.76 -9.42 26.20
N ASP A 66 -9.55 -9.34 26.75
CA ASP A 66 -9.33 -8.91 28.13
C ASP A 66 -9.73 -7.45 28.37
N LEU A 67 -9.58 -6.59 27.36
CA LEU A 67 -9.89 -5.15 27.45
C LEU A 67 -11.37 -4.81 27.17
N THR A 68 -12.10 -5.68 26.45
CA THR A 68 -13.46 -5.40 25.96
C THR A 68 -14.52 -6.36 26.50
N ASP A 69 -14.17 -7.23 27.46
CA ASP A 69 -15.04 -8.29 28.01
C ASP A 69 -15.72 -9.18 26.93
N ILE A 70 -15.02 -9.38 25.80
CA ILE A 70 -15.47 -10.31 24.75
C ILE A 70 -15.14 -11.72 25.21
N ARG A 71 -16.18 -12.53 25.43
CA ARG A 71 -16.02 -13.92 25.90
C ARG A 71 -16.01 -14.91 24.75
N ARG A 72 -16.78 -14.64 23.70
CA ARG A 72 -16.91 -15.51 22.53
C ARG A 72 -16.95 -14.71 21.24
N VAL A 73 -16.35 -15.28 20.19
CA VAL A 73 -16.31 -14.71 18.85
C VAL A 73 -16.86 -15.74 17.88
N VAL A 74 -17.74 -15.30 16.99
CA VAL A 74 -18.28 -16.09 15.88
C VAL A 74 -18.18 -15.29 14.58
N TRP A 75 -18.08 -15.98 13.45
CA TRP A 75 -18.00 -15.32 12.15
C TRP A 75 -19.37 -14.87 11.67
N LEU A 76 -19.47 -13.72 11.02
CA LEU A 76 -20.70 -13.32 10.35
C LEU A 76 -21.07 -14.34 9.25
N ASP A 77 -22.34 -14.76 9.20
CA ASP A 77 -22.86 -15.62 8.13
C ASP A 77 -23.19 -14.78 6.89
N GLU A 78 -22.16 -14.45 6.11
CA GLU A 78 -22.27 -13.65 4.88
C GLU A 78 -23.01 -14.37 3.74
N ASP A 79 -23.20 -15.69 3.85
CA ASP A 79 -23.90 -16.49 2.84
C ASP A 79 -25.41 -16.47 3.02
N ILE A 80 -25.94 -15.88 4.11
CA ILE A 80 -27.39 -15.81 4.39
C ILE A 80 -28.21 -15.16 3.27
N LEU A 81 -27.60 -14.27 2.48
CA LEU A 81 -28.25 -13.60 1.35
C LEU A 81 -28.25 -14.46 0.07
N LYS A 82 -27.52 -15.58 0.03
CA LYS A 82 -27.40 -16.44 -1.15
C LYS A 82 -28.48 -17.52 -1.11
N SER A 83 -29.50 -17.36 -1.95
CA SER A 83 -30.73 -18.17 -1.96
C SER A 83 -30.61 -19.69 -2.21
N ASN A 84 -29.40 -20.22 -2.48
CA ASN A 84 -29.21 -21.55 -3.08
C ASN A 84 -28.22 -22.47 -2.35
N ARG A 85 -27.78 -22.13 -1.13
CA ARG A 85 -26.91 -23.02 -0.35
C ARG A 85 -27.48 -23.26 1.05
N GLU A 86 -27.59 -24.52 1.44
CA GLU A 86 -27.66 -24.83 2.87
C GLU A 86 -26.33 -24.37 3.51
N PRO A 87 -26.36 -23.54 4.57
CA PRO A 87 -25.13 -23.03 5.15
C PRO A 87 -24.33 -24.19 5.75
N ARG A 88 -23.06 -24.31 5.39
CA ARG A 88 -22.19 -25.40 5.90
C ARG A 88 -21.91 -25.27 7.40
N ASP A 89 -22.01 -24.06 7.95
CA ASP A 89 -21.75 -23.73 9.35
C ASP A 89 -22.84 -22.77 9.88
N VAL A 90 -24.08 -23.25 10.03
CA VAL A 90 -25.16 -22.43 10.61
C VAL A 90 -24.82 -22.11 12.07
N ILE A 91 -24.71 -20.82 12.41
CA ILE A 91 -24.55 -20.41 13.80
C ILE A 91 -25.82 -20.74 14.57
N ASP A 92 -25.67 -21.55 15.62
CA ASP A 92 -26.73 -21.82 16.59
C ASP A 92 -26.88 -20.63 17.55
N TYR A 93 -27.56 -19.59 17.07
CA TYR A 93 -27.91 -18.42 17.88
C TYR A 93 -28.80 -18.80 19.07
N GLU A 94 -29.56 -19.89 19.02
CA GLU A 94 -30.42 -20.30 20.14
C GLU A 94 -29.58 -20.67 21.37
N THR A 95 -28.56 -21.50 21.19
CA THR A 95 -27.64 -21.87 22.27
C THR A 95 -26.82 -20.66 22.74
N LEU A 96 -26.36 -19.83 21.82
CA LEU A 96 -25.54 -18.66 22.14
C LEU A 96 -26.31 -17.58 22.91
N LEU A 97 -27.57 -17.33 22.57
CA LEU A 97 -28.40 -16.33 23.23
C LEU A 97 -28.83 -16.76 24.65
N LYS A 98 -28.85 -18.07 24.94
CA LYS A 98 -28.99 -18.57 26.33
C LYS A 98 -27.76 -18.24 27.19
N GLU A 99 -26.58 -18.16 26.57
CA GLU A 99 -25.30 -17.89 27.22
C GLU A 99 -25.03 -16.37 27.32
N PHE A 100 -25.25 -15.62 26.24
CA PHE A 100 -24.90 -14.21 26.10
C PHE A 100 -26.12 -13.31 25.95
N LYS A 101 -26.26 -12.32 26.84
CA LYS A 101 -27.32 -11.30 26.74
C LYS A 101 -26.94 -10.10 25.88
N SER A 102 -25.64 -9.86 25.68
CA SER A 102 -25.14 -8.79 24.82
C SER A 102 -24.50 -9.36 23.56
N VAL A 103 -25.01 -8.93 22.41
CA VAL A 103 -24.52 -9.35 21.08
C VAL A 103 -24.05 -8.12 20.32
N VAL A 104 -22.79 -8.13 19.93
CA VAL A 104 -22.14 -7.03 19.21
C VAL A 104 -21.75 -7.52 17.82
N PHE A 105 -22.27 -6.88 16.78
CA PHE A 105 -21.86 -7.11 15.40
C PHE A 105 -20.75 -6.12 15.04
N LEU A 106 -19.62 -6.60 14.53
CA LEU A 106 -18.57 -5.76 13.97
C LEU A 106 -18.45 -6.02 12.47
N ILE A 107 -18.87 -5.03 11.68
CA ILE A 107 -19.01 -5.14 10.23
C ILE A 107 -18.42 -3.93 9.50
N GLU A 108 -18.12 -4.12 8.23
CA GLU A 108 -17.89 -3.03 7.31
C GLU A 108 -19.19 -2.26 7.05
N GLY A 109 -19.10 -0.95 6.82
CA GLY A 109 -20.28 -0.13 6.52
C GLY A 109 -20.81 -0.28 5.09
N SER A 110 -20.64 -1.44 4.45
CA SER A 110 -21.17 -1.73 3.12
C SER A 110 -22.68 -2.04 3.19
N ILE A 111 -23.42 -1.75 2.12
CA ILE A 111 -24.86 -2.07 2.05
C ILE A 111 -25.08 -3.59 2.16
N LEU A 112 -24.18 -4.40 1.61
CA LEU A 112 -24.26 -5.86 1.69
C LEU A 112 -24.12 -6.35 3.14
N SER A 113 -23.13 -5.84 3.87
CA SER A 113 -22.91 -6.18 5.28
C SER A 113 -24.10 -5.76 6.16
N ILE A 114 -24.66 -4.57 5.91
CA ILE A 114 -25.84 -4.06 6.61
C ILE A 114 -27.06 -4.96 6.34
N ASN A 115 -27.31 -5.32 5.08
CA ASN A 115 -28.40 -6.22 4.71
C ASN A 115 -28.25 -7.60 5.35
N CYS A 116 -27.02 -8.14 5.39
CA CYS A 116 -26.70 -9.40 6.02
C CYS A 116 -27.06 -9.39 7.51
N VAL A 117 -26.64 -8.35 8.26
CA VAL A 117 -26.97 -8.22 9.68
C VAL A 117 -28.47 -8.08 9.90
N ALA A 118 -29.16 -7.27 9.09
CA ALA A 118 -30.61 -7.11 9.19
C ALA A 118 -31.37 -8.43 8.95
N GLU A 119 -30.90 -9.26 8.02
CA GLU A 119 -31.50 -10.57 7.75
C GLU A 119 -31.27 -11.55 8.89
N ILE A 120 -30.05 -11.59 9.47
CA ILE A 120 -29.75 -12.39 10.66
C ILE A 120 -30.65 -11.98 11.83
N LEU A 121 -30.80 -10.68 12.07
CA LEU A 121 -31.65 -10.17 13.14
C LEU A 121 -33.10 -10.66 12.99
N LYS A 122 -33.67 -10.51 11.79
CA LYS A 122 -35.07 -10.88 11.50
C LYS A 122 -35.33 -12.38 11.53
N THR A 123 -34.40 -13.18 11.02
CA THR A 123 -34.63 -14.62 10.80
C THR A 123 -34.07 -15.50 11.91
N ARG A 124 -33.03 -15.05 12.62
CA ARG A 124 -32.29 -15.86 13.59
C ARG A 124 -32.29 -15.31 15.02
N ILE A 125 -32.64 -14.04 15.25
CA ILE A 125 -32.57 -13.45 16.61
C ILE A 125 -33.97 -13.06 17.11
N PHE A 126 -34.71 -12.22 16.38
CA PHE A 126 -36.05 -11.77 16.78
C PHE A 126 -37.10 -12.88 16.96
N PRO A 127 -37.05 -14.01 16.23
CA PRO A 127 -37.99 -15.11 16.52
C PRO A 127 -37.85 -15.67 17.94
N PHE A 128 -36.64 -15.62 18.52
CA PHE A 128 -36.36 -16.12 19.87
C PHE A 128 -36.69 -15.12 20.98
N THR A 129 -36.80 -13.83 20.67
CA THR A 129 -37.25 -12.82 21.66
C THR A 129 -38.74 -12.92 21.94
N ASN A 130 -39.52 -13.47 21.00
CA ASN A 130 -40.98 -13.56 21.09
C ASN A 130 -41.48 -14.89 21.72
N SER A 131 -40.59 -15.83 22.04
CA SER A 131 -40.94 -17.22 22.42
C SER A 131 -40.71 -17.58 23.90
N LEU A 132 -40.39 -16.62 24.77
CA LEU A 132 -40.13 -16.87 26.20
C LEU A 132 -41.23 -16.25 27.07
N ASP A 133 -42.00 -17.10 27.76
CA ASP A 133 -43.18 -16.78 28.60
C ASP A 133 -42.90 -15.87 29.82
N ASP A 134 -41.64 -15.49 30.08
CA ASP A 134 -41.25 -14.71 31.26
C ASP A 134 -41.20 -13.17 31.05
N GLY A 135 -41.60 -12.67 29.88
CA GLY A 135 -41.87 -11.25 29.65
C GLY A 135 -40.68 -10.27 29.77
N VAL A 136 -39.45 -10.72 30.08
CA VAL A 136 -38.28 -9.84 30.30
C VAL A 136 -36.97 -10.50 29.87
N SER A 137 -36.75 -10.70 28.57
CA SER A 137 -35.39 -10.98 28.05
C SER A 137 -35.12 -10.15 26.81
N TYR A 138 -34.78 -8.87 27.04
CA TYR A 138 -34.21 -8.01 26.01
C TYR A 138 -32.73 -8.37 25.84
N TYR A 139 -32.32 -8.72 24.62
CA TYR A 139 -30.92 -8.81 24.26
C TYR A 139 -30.42 -7.40 23.96
N ASP A 140 -29.26 -7.04 24.51
CA ASP A 140 -28.60 -5.78 24.22
C ASP A 140 -27.85 -5.94 22.88
N LEU A 141 -28.51 -5.58 21.78
CA LEU A 141 -27.99 -5.69 20.41
C LEU A 141 -27.26 -4.42 20.01
N SER A 142 -26.00 -4.55 19.60
CA SER A 142 -25.19 -3.44 19.12
C SER A 142 -24.55 -3.75 17.77
N VAL A 143 -24.48 -2.77 16.89
CA VAL A 143 -23.80 -2.86 15.60
C VAL A 143 -22.72 -1.80 15.53
N LEU A 144 -21.50 -2.24 15.27
CA LEU A 144 -20.31 -1.44 15.13
C LEU A 144 -19.88 -1.43 13.67
N VAL A 145 -19.89 -0.25 13.04
CA VAL A 145 -19.53 -0.08 11.62
C VAL A 145 -18.20 0.65 11.46
N THR A 146 -17.39 0.23 10.49
CA THR A 146 -16.08 0.86 10.18
C THR A 146 -16.17 2.13 9.32
N SER A 147 -17.30 2.40 8.65
CA SER A 147 -17.33 3.45 7.61
C SER A 147 -17.48 4.88 8.17
N ASN A 148 -17.05 5.84 7.35
CA ASN A 148 -17.17 7.26 7.65
C ASN A 148 -18.60 7.82 7.57
N SER A 149 -19.55 7.08 6.99
CA SER A 149 -20.96 7.49 6.94
C SER A 149 -21.84 6.61 7.82
N VAL A 150 -21.70 6.78 9.13
CA VAL A 150 -22.66 6.24 10.12
C VAL A 150 -24.09 6.65 9.79
N LYS A 151 -24.27 7.85 9.23
CA LYS A 151 -25.57 8.35 8.76
C LYS A 151 -26.17 7.47 7.66
N SER A 152 -25.36 7.02 6.71
CA SER A 152 -25.82 6.09 5.67
C SER A 152 -26.22 4.76 6.29
N ALA A 153 -25.41 4.22 7.21
CA ALA A 153 -25.75 2.99 7.91
C ALA A 153 -27.04 3.12 8.73
N ASP A 154 -27.20 4.22 9.47
CA ASP A 154 -28.37 4.57 10.26
C ASP A 154 -29.65 4.61 9.40
N LEU A 155 -29.59 5.29 8.25
CA LEU A 155 -30.69 5.33 7.28
C LEU A 155 -30.98 3.96 6.67
N SER A 156 -29.96 3.17 6.34
CA SER A 156 -30.13 1.82 5.79
C SER A 156 -30.81 0.90 6.80
N PHE A 157 -30.37 0.89 8.07
CA PHE A 157 -31.02 0.11 9.13
C PHE A 157 -32.45 0.60 9.42
N THR A 158 -32.72 1.90 9.27
CA THR A 158 -34.06 2.48 9.40
C THR A 158 -34.98 1.94 8.30
N ASN A 159 -34.52 1.97 7.05
CA ASN A 159 -35.27 1.43 5.91
C ASN A 159 -35.54 -0.08 6.01
N LEU A 160 -34.65 -0.81 6.70
CA LEU A 160 -34.79 -2.24 6.95
C LEU A 160 -35.67 -2.55 8.18
N ASN A 161 -36.18 -1.53 8.89
CA ASN A 161 -37.03 -1.67 10.09
C ASN A 161 -36.38 -2.43 11.25
N VAL A 162 -35.06 -2.27 11.44
CA VAL A 162 -34.33 -2.89 12.57
C VAL A 162 -33.60 -1.85 13.44
N ARG A 163 -33.64 -0.58 13.06
CA ARG A 163 -32.86 0.49 13.71
C ARG A 163 -33.23 0.73 15.17
N GLY A 164 -34.51 0.58 15.52
CA GLY A 164 -35.01 0.80 16.88
C GLY A 164 -34.53 -0.26 17.87
N ASP A 165 -34.13 -1.43 17.38
CA ASP A 165 -33.75 -2.60 18.17
C ASP A 165 -32.24 -2.71 18.39
N ILE A 166 -31.44 -1.82 17.77
CA ILE A 166 -29.97 -1.88 17.81
C ILE A 166 -29.34 -0.55 18.28
N GLY A 167 -28.28 -0.66 19.08
CA GLY A 167 -27.33 0.42 19.32
C GLY A 167 -26.34 0.52 18.15
N LEU A 168 -26.32 1.64 17.43
CA LEU A 168 -25.39 1.86 16.31
C LEU A 168 -24.19 2.68 16.77
N TYR A 169 -23.00 2.12 16.57
CA TYR A 169 -21.73 2.71 16.96
C TYR A 169 -20.78 2.80 15.77
N LYS A 170 -19.88 3.78 15.80
CA LYS A 170 -18.84 3.98 14.79
C LYS A 170 -17.51 3.57 15.36
N TRP A 171 -16.79 2.69 14.67
CA TRP A 171 -15.36 2.53 14.89
C TRP A 171 -14.60 3.36 13.86
N SER A 172 -13.77 4.29 14.33
CA SER A 172 -12.99 5.19 13.47
C SER A 172 -11.79 4.45 12.86
N SER A 173 -12.07 3.55 11.91
CA SER A 173 -11.04 2.79 11.18
C SER A 173 -10.21 3.65 10.22
N SER A 174 -10.44 4.97 10.16
CA SER A 174 -9.66 5.91 9.35
C SER A 174 -8.26 6.16 9.87
N THR A 175 -7.93 5.68 11.08
CA THR A 175 -6.56 5.72 11.58
C THR A 175 -5.72 4.74 10.75
N PRO A 176 -4.73 5.23 9.98
CA PRO A 176 -3.96 4.35 9.11
C PRO A 176 -3.07 3.43 9.96
N LEU A 177 -2.88 2.21 9.48
CA LEU A 177 -1.98 1.23 10.06
C LEU A 177 -0.53 1.63 9.81
N MET A 178 0.30 1.46 10.82
CA MET A 178 1.75 1.70 10.69
C MET A 178 2.41 0.42 10.21
N LEU A 179 2.68 0.33 8.91
CA LEU A 179 3.37 -0.81 8.32
C LEU A 179 4.87 -0.78 8.60
N SER A 180 5.46 0.41 8.68
CA SER A 180 6.84 0.60 9.13
C SER A 180 7.01 2.00 9.69
N SER A 181 8.18 2.33 10.23
CA SER A 181 8.43 3.63 10.89
C SER A 181 8.22 4.87 10.00
N ASP A 182 8.16 4.68 8.69
CA ASP A 182 7.99 5.68 7.65
C ASP A 182 6.81 5.40 6.71
N VAL A 183 5.94 4.41 7.00
CA VAL A 183 4.79 4.07 6.13
C VAL A 183 3.51 3.88 6.94
N LEU A 184 2.52 4.72 6.63
CA LEU A 184 1.15 4.66 7.12
C LEU A 184 0.22 4.26 5.96
N SER A 185 -0.63 3.26 6.17
CA SER A 185 -1.53 2.74 5.13
C SER A 185 -2.97 2.64 5.63
N LEU A 186 -3.94 2.98 4.79
CA LEU A 186 -5.36 2.70 5.07
C LEU A 186 -5.74 1.23 4.81
N GLU A 187 -4.84 0.42 4.23
CA GLU A 187 -5.07 -0.98 3.85
C GLU A 187 -6.38 -1.19 3.06
N ARG A 188 -6.66 -0.30 2.11
CA ARG A 188 -7.76 -0.48 1.16
C ARG A 188 -7.44 -1.61 0.21
N GLU A 189 -8.45 -2.44 -0.05
CA GLU A 189 -8.36 -3.50 -1.06
C GLU A 189 -7.91 -2.92 -2.40
N SER A 190 -6.87 -3.51 -3.00
CA SER A 190 -6.26 -3.04 -4.25
C SER A 190 -5.95 -1.53 -4.23
N GLY A 191 -5.55 -0.97 -3.09
CA GLY A 191 -5.27 0.47 -2.92
C GLY A 191 -6.47 1.39 -3.15
N GLY A 192 -7.70 0.86 -3.26
CA GLY A 192 -8.90 1.64 -3.62
C GLY A 192 -9.01 1.97 -5.11
N LEU A 193 -8.25 1.31 -5.98
CA LEU A 193 -8.21 1.59 -7.42
C LEU A 193 -9.60 1.54 -8.09
N ARG A 194 -10.40 0.52 -7.77
CA ARG A 194 -11.77 0.39 -8.28
C ARG A 194 -12.66 1.56 -7.85
N GLU A 195 -12.58 1.93 -6.58
CA GLU A 195 -13.37 3.03 -6.01
C GLU A 195 -13.05 4.35 -6.73
N LEU A 196 -11.76 4.62 -6.93
CA LEU A 196 -11.28 5.82 -7.62
C LEU A 196 -11.69 5.80 -9.11
N TYR A 197 -11.29 4.77 -9.84
CA TYR A 197 -11.25 4.82 -11.31
C TYR A 197 -12.46 4.21 -12.02
N GLN A 198 -13.24 3.37 -11.34
CA GLN A 198 -14.49 2.82 -11.92
C GLN A 198 -15.74 3.42 -11.30
N LEU A 199 -15.74 3.59 -9.99
CA LEU A 199 -16.90 4.12 -9.27
C LEU A 199 -16.87 5.66 -9.17
N GLY A 200 -15.73 6.30 -9.41
CA GLY A 200 -15.57 7.75 -9.27
C GLY A 200 -15.79 8.23 -7.83
N SER A 201 -15.51 7.38 -6.85
CA SER A 201 -15.73 7.64 -5.43
C SER A 201 -14.60 8.48 -4.85
N VAL A 202 -14.97 9.55 -4.16
CA VAL A 202 -14.04 10.41 -3.40
C VAL A 202 -13.72 9.86 -2.00
N GLY A 203 -14.27 8.69 -1.64
CA GLY A 203 -14.12 8.09 -0.31
C GLY A 203 -12.66 7.87 0.07
N VAL A 204 -11.88 7.22 -0.80
CA VAL A 204 -10.44 6.98 -0.59
C VAL A 204 -9.68 8.30 -0.33
N ILE A 205 -9.99 9.33 -1.12
CA ILE A 205 -9.34 10.65 -1.04
C ILE A 205 -9.68 11.33 0.29
N SER A 206 -10.96 11.33 0.66
CA SER A 206 -11.44 11.90 1.91
C SER A 206 -10.85 11.20 3.13
N ASP A 207 -10.70 9.88 3.06
CA ASP A 207 -10.18 9.08 4.17
C ASP A 207 -8.68 9.32 4.37
N LEU A 208 -7.91 9.48 3.28
CA LEU A 208 -6.51 9.90 3.35
C LEU A 208 -6.38 11.31 3.93
N ALA A 209 -7.25 12.25 3.50
CA ALA A 209 -7.22 13.63 3.99
C ALA A 209 -7.55 13.69 5.49
N GLN A 210 -8.51 12.89 5.94
CA GLN A 210 -8.84 12.74 7.35
C GLN A 210 -7.70 12.11 8.14
N ALA A 211 -7.06 11.05 7.62
CA ALA A 211 -5.91 10.41 8.23
C ALA A 211 -4.74 11.38 8.44
N LEU A 212 -4.47 12.25 7.46
CA LEU A 212 -3.45 13.29 7.58
C LEU A 212 -3.81 14.32 8.67
N LEU A 213 -5.07 14.74 8.76
CA LEU A 213 -5.54 15.62 9.83
C LEU A 213 -5.40 14.96 11.21
N ASP A 214 -5.74 13.68 11.33
CA ASP A 214 -5.64 12.92 12.57
C ASP A 214 -4.19 12.73 13.01
N LEU A 215 -3.27 12.55 12.06
CA LEU A 215 -1.83 12.53 12.30
C LEU A 215 -1.32 13.88 12.84
N ILE A 216 -1.74 15.00 12.23
CA ILE A 216 -1.40 16.34 12.72
C ILE A 216 -1.91 16.55 14.14
N ARG A 217 -3.17 16.16 14.42
CA ARG A 217 -3.77 16.22 15.77
C ARG A 217 -3.01 15.34 16.75
N PHE A 218 -2.61 14.14 16.35
CA PHE A 218 -1.82 13.22 17.18
C PHE A 218 -0.47 13.83 17.56
N SER A 219 0.21 14.48 16.62
CA SER A 219 1.46 15.18 16.85
C SER A 219 1.33 16.43 17.75
N LYS A 220 0.12 16.73 18.26
CA LYS A 220 -0.22 17.98 18.96
C LYS A 220 0.14 19.21 18.12
N TYR A 221 -0.11 19.12 16.82
CA TYR A 221 0.18 20.17 15.83
C TYR A 221 1.67 20.50 15.65
N ASN A 222 2.57 19.62 16.07
CA ASN A 222 4.00 19.75 15.75
C ASN A 222 4.28 19.55 14.26
N ILE A 223 3.43 18.80 13.54
CA ILE A 223 3.47 18.73 12.08
C ILE A 223 2.80 19.99 11.52
N ARG A 224 3.61 20.93 11.04
CA ARG A 224 3.11 22.13 10.35
C ARG A 224 3.52 22.13 8.89
N ILE A 225 2.56 21.80 8.02
CA ILE A 225 2.76 21.80 6.56
C ILE A 225 3.06 23.22 6.09
N THR A 226 4.20 23.39 5.44
CA THR A 226 4.70 24.68 4.92
C THR A 226 4.67 24.74 3.40
N ASN A 227 4.80 23.60 2.71
CA ASN A 227 4.71 23.52 1.26
C ASN A 227 3.78 22.38 0.86
N GLU A 228 3.02 22.59 -0.21
CA GLU A 228 2.17 21.59 -0.82
C GLU A 228 2.56 21.45 -2.29
N PHE A 229 2.80 20.22 -2.72
CA PHE A 229 3.05 19.84 -4.11
C PHE A 229 2.02 18.79 -4.47
N ALA A 230 1.19 19.02 -5.48
CA ALA A 230 0.24 18.03 -5.95
C ALA A 230 0.28 17.91 -7.47
N LYS A 231 0.36 16.67 -7.95
CA LYS A 231 0.22 16.38 -9.38
C LYS A 231 -0.96 15.44 -9.56
N GLY A 232 -1.90 15.83 -10.42
CA GLY A 232 -3.07 15.03 -10.73
C GLY A 232 -4.40 15.58 -10.17
N SER A 233 -5.50 15.10 -10.73
CA SER A 233 -6.86 15.57 -10.43
C SER A 233 -7.30 15.15 -9.04
N TYR A 234 -7.11 13.89 -8.65
CA TYR A 234 -7.42 13.45 -7.29
C TYR A 234 -6.45 14.02 -6.27
N SER A 235 -5.20 14.30 -6.66
CA SER A 235 -4.24 14.98 -5.79
C SER A 235 -4.65 16.43 -5.49
N LYS A 236 -5.19 17.16 -6.49
CA LYS A 236 -5.78 18.49 -6.28
C LYS A 236 -7.04 18.43 -5.43
N GLU A 237 -7.89 17.43 -5.67
CA GLU A 237 -9.09 17.21 -4.88
C GLU A 237 -8.76 16.91 -3.41
N PHE A 238 -7.74 16.08 -3.17
CA PHE A 238 -7.20 15.83 -1.84
C PHE A 238 -6.83 17.12 -1.11
N LEU A 239 -6.05 18.01 -1.73
CA LEU A 239 -5.69 19.29 -1.11
C LEU A 239 -6.92 20.13 -0.78
N SER A 240 -7.92 20.13 -1.65
CA SER A 240 -9.18 20.87 -1.47
C SER A 240 -9.99 20.33 -0.28
N ILE A 241 -10.14 19.00 -0.20
CA ILE A 241 -10.83 18.32 0.91
C ILE A 241 -10.07 18.55 2.22
N PHE A 242 -8.75 18.34 2.20
CA PHE A 242 -7.89 18.51 3.37
C PHE A 242 -7.93 19.94 3.92
N LYS A 243 -7.90 20.95 3.04
CA LYS A 243 -8.06 22.35 3.44
C LYS A 243 -9.39 22.59 4.16
N ASN A 244 -10.50 22.10 3.60
CA ASN A 244 -11.82 22.23 4.22
C ASN A 244 -11.91 21.51 5.57
N LEU A 245 -11.34 20.29 5.68
CA LEU A 245 -11.26 19.56 6.94
C LEU A 245 -10.47 20.34 8.00
N ARG A 246 -9.34 20.95 7.62
CA ARG A 246 -8.55 21.81 8.52
C ARG A 246 -9.31 23.05 8.97
N GLU A 247 -10.01 23.73 8.07
CA GLU A 247 -10.81 24.93 8.39
C GLU A 247 -11.98 24.59 9.32
N THR A 248 -12.66 23.48 9.05
CA THR A 248 -13.76 22.96 9.88
C THR A 248 -13.25 22.58 11.27
N HIS A 249 -12.12 21.87 11.34
CA HIS A 249 -11.47 21.50 12.60
C HIS A 249 -11.00 22.73 13.38
N TYR A 250 -10.32 23.69 12.74
CA TYR A 250 -9.92 24.92 13.41
C TYR A 250 -11.14 25.67 13.97
N SER A 251 -12.25 25.71 13.21
CA SER A 251 -13.47 26.38 13.65
C SER A 251 -14.09 25.75 14.90
N SER A 252 -13.99 24.43 15.06
CA SER A 252 -14.54 23.68 16.21
C SER A 252 -13.69 23.77 17.48
N LEU A 253 -12.43 24.22 17.39
CA LEU A 253 -11.54 24.37 18.54
C LEU A 253 -12.00 25.47 19.51
N SER A 254 -11.69 25.27 20.79
CA SER A 254 -11.90 26.28 21.83
C SER A 254 -11.00 27.50 21.63
N PRO A 255 -11.36 28.67 22.20
CA PRO A 255 -10.52 29.88 22.10
C PRO A 255 -9.09 29.70 22.61
N GLN A 256 -8.88 28.83 23.61
CA GLN A 256 -7.55 28.54 24.17
C GLN A 256 -6.70 27.72 23.18
N GLU A 257 -7.29 26.73 22.54
CA GLU A 257 -6.61 25.89 21.53
C GLU A 257 -6.30 26.68 20.26
N LYS A 258 -7.20 27.58 19.83
CA LYS A 258 -6.95 28.50 18.72
C LYS A 258 -5.73 29.38 19.00
N LYS A 259 -5.70 30.00 20.19
CA LYS A 259 -4.56 30.81 20.60
C LYS A 259 -3.25 30.02 20.61
N LEU A 260 -3.26 28.78 21.10
CA LEU A 260 -2.08 27.92 21.08
C LEU A 260 -1.57 27.68 19.65
N LEU A 261 -2.48 27.43 18.70
CA LEU A 261 -2.11 27.25 17.29
C LEU A 261 -1.57 28.53 16.66
N ASP A 262 -2.19 29.67 16.96
CA ASP A 262 -1.74 30.97 16.47
C ASP A 262 -0.35 31.31 17.04
N ASP A 263 -0.09 31.03 18.33
CA ASP A 263 1.21 31.20 18.97
C ASP A 263 2.30 30.29 18.35
N ILE A 264 1.95 29.04 17.99
CA ILE A 264 2.83 28.10 17.28
C ILE A 264 3.18 28.63 15.88
N ASP A 265 2.18 29.11 15.15
CA ASP A 265 2.37 29.68 13.82
C ASP A 265 3.25 30.93 13.90
N ASP A 266 3.00 31.83 14.84
CA ASP A 266 3.82 33.02 15.06
C ASP A 266 5.28 32.67 15.37
N ALA A 267 5.51 31.61 16.16
CA ALA A 267 6.85 31.09 16.46
C ALA A 267 7.57 30.51 15.22
N LEU A 268 6.84 29.84 14.33
CA LEU A 268 7.40 29.28 13.09
C LEU A 268 7.83 30.38 12.10
N PHE A 269 7.08 31.48 12.05
CA PHE A 269 7.32 32.61 11.13
C PHE A 269 7.98 33.82 11.82
N VAL A 270 8.78 33.61 12.87
CA VAL A 270 9.57 34.68 13.51
C VAL A 270 10.66 35.16 12.56
N ASP A 271 11.40 34.22 11.97
CA ASP A 271 12.53 34.47 11.07
C ASP A 271 12.69 33.33 10.06
N GLN A 272 13.51 33.55 9.02
CA GLN A 272 13.73 32.54 7.98
C GLN A 272 14.40 31.25 8.52
N HIS A 273 15.30 31.33 9.51
CA HIS A 273 15.94 30.14 10.07
C HIS A 273 14.92 29.27 10.83
N SER A 274 14.09 29.88 11.67
CA SER A 274 13.02 29.19 12.41
C SER A 274 12.04 28.46 11.48
N PHE A 275 11.75 29.04 10.30
CA PHE A 275 10.93 28.42 9.27
C PHE A 275 11.63 27.24 8.59
N PHE A 276 12.86 27.45 8.07
CA PHE A 276 13.58 26.41 7.33
C PHE A 276 14.01 25.23 8.22
N ASP A 277 14.22 25.45 9.52
CA ASP A 277 14.58 24.39 10.49
C ASP A 277 13.38 23.50 10.89
N ARG A 278 12.14 23.85 10.51
CA ARG A 278 10.90 23.11 10.84
C ARG A 278 9.98 22.92 9.63
N GLN A 279 10.56 22.93 8.44
CA GLN A 279 9.82 22.79 7.18
C GLN A 279 9.15 21.40 7.11
N CYS A 280 7.89 21.38 6.67
CA CYS A 280 7.18 20.15 6.33
C CYS A 280 6.64 20.25 4.90
N ASP A 281 7.14 19.37 4.04
CA ASP A 281 6.72 19.29 2.64
C ASP A 281 5.63 18.22 2.52
N LEU A 282 4.45 18.60 2.02
CA LEU A 282 3.39 17.66 1.65
C LEU A 282 3.45 17.45 0.13
N ILE A 283 3.67 16.22 -0.30
CA ILE A 283 3.70 15.82 -1.71
C ILE A 283 2.53 14.85 -1.94
N VAL A 284 1.62 15.16 -2.87
CA VAL A 284 0.43 14.36 -3.15
C VAL A 284 0.47 13.87 -4.59
N LEU A 285 0.51 12.55 -4.75
CA LEU A 285 0.59 11.85 -6.03
C LEU A 285 -0.57 10.86 -6.15
N GLU A 286 -1.13 10.73 -7.37
CA GLU A 286 -2.17 9.75 -7.68
C GLU A 286 -1.65 8.68 -8.63
N ARG A 287 -2.15 7.45 -8.48
CA ARG A 287 -1.65 6.28 -9.21
C ARG A 287 -1.69 6.45 -10.73
N GLY A 288 -2.67 7.20 -11.23
CA GLY A 288 -2.83 7.55 -12.64
C GLY A 288 -1.60 8.18 -13.29
N LEU A 289 -0.70 8.79 -12.52
CA LEU A 289 0.56 9.33 -13.04
C LEU A 289 1.55 8.26 -13.48
N ASP A 290 1.39 7.03 -12.97
CA ASP A 290 2.35 5.96 -13.16
C ASP A 290 1.74 4.59 -12.89
N PHE A 291 1.00 4.06 -13.86
CA PHE A 291 0.66 2.64 -13.88
C PHE A 291 1.79 1.75 -14.38
N VAL A 292 2.89 2.31 -14.90
CA VAL A 292 4.00 1.51 -15.43
C VAL A 292 4.67 0.76 -14.30
N THR A 293 5.07 1.47 -13.24
CA THR A 293 5.79 0.89 -12.10
C THR A 293 5.12 -0.35 -11.48
N PRO A 294 3.84 -0.31 -11.06
CA PRO A 294 3.21 -1.49 -10.44
C PRO A 294 3.03 -2.68 -11.39
N LEU A 295 3.14 -2.49 -12.72
CA LEU A 295 3.06 -3.59 -13.70
C LEU A 295 4.41 -4.28 -13.90
N LEU A 296 5.52 -3.68 -13.48
CA LEU A 296 6.85 -4.28 -13.57
C LEU A 296 7.08 -5.25 -12.42
N THR A 297 7.89 -6.27 -12.65
CA THR A 297 8.27 -7.21 -11.59
C THR A 297 9.22 -6.52 -10.61
N GLN A 298 8.82 -6.47 -9.34
CA GLN A 298 9.63 -5.89 -8.26
C GLN A 298 10.79 -6.83 -7.89
N LEU A 299 12.03 -6.31 -7.88
CA LEU A 299 13.22 -7.11 -7.56
C LEU A 299 13.91 -6.72 -6.25
N THR A 300 13.27 -5.93 -5.39
CA THR A 300 13.74 -5.79 -4.00
C THR A 300 13.33 -7.01 -3.17
N TYR A 301 13.99 -7.27 -2.04
CA TYR A 301 13.66 -8.42 -1.18
C TYR A 301 12.17 -8.45 -0.82
N THR A 302 11.64 -7.36 -0.27
CA THR A 302 10.21 -7.28 0.11
C THR A 302 9.29 -7.21 -1.11
N GLY A 303 9.69 -6.49 -2.16
CA GLY A 303 8.91 -6.42 -3.39
C GLY A 303 8.74 -7.78 -4.05
N LEU A 304 9.79 -8.59 -4.08
CA LEU A 304 9.74 -9.94 -4.65
C LEU A 304 8.96 -10.91 -3.76
N CYS A 305 9.03 -10.78 -2.43
CA CYS A 305 8.11 -11.50 -1.53
C CYS A 305 6.64 -11.18 -1.85
N ASP A 306 6.33 -9.91 -2.13
CA ASP A 306 4.97 -9.47 -2.45
C ASP A 306 4.49 -9.96 -3.83
N GLU A 307 5.37 -9.96 -4.84
CA GLU A 307 5.06 -10.53 -6.16
C GLU A 307 4.75 -12.03 -6.09
N VAL A 308 5.55 -12.80 -5.33
CA VAL A 308 5.48 -14.27 -5.34
C VAL A 308 4.46 -14.81 -4.33
N PHE A 309 4.41 -14.24 -3.12
CA PHE A 309 3.58 -14.77 -2.04
C PHE A 309 2.41 -13.86 -1.68
N GLY A 310 2.51 -12.57 -2.00
CA GLY A 310 1.65 -11.52 -1.46
C GLY A 310 2.03 -11.17 -0.02
N VAL A 311 2.26 -9.89 0.22
CA VAL A 311 2.47 -9.33 1.57
C VAL A 311 1.17 -8.69 2.02
N ALA A 312 0.62 -9.17 3.13
CA ALA A 312 -0.55 -8.56 3.75
C ALA A 312 -0.27 -8.33 5.23
N PHE A 313 -0.44 -7.09 5.71
CA PHE A 313 -0.22 -6.74 7.12
C PHE A 313 1.17 -7.15 7.64
N ASN A 314 2.22 -6.93 6.84
CA ASN A 314 3.61 -7.36 7.09
C ASN A 314 3.79 -8.87 7.31
N GLN A 315 2.86 -9.69 6.81
CA GLN A 315 2.92 -11.14 6.89
C GLN A 315 3.01 -11.74 5.50
N VAL A 316 3.75 -12.84 5.42
CA VAL A 316 3.90 -13.69 4.24
C VAL A 316 3.57 -15.12 4.65
N GLU A 317 2.84 -15.83 3.78
CA GLU A 317 2.50 -17.23 3.98
C GLU A 317 3.20 -18.08 2.92
N VAL A 318 3.96 -19.09 3.36
CA VAL A 318 4.78 -19.94 2.49
C VAL A 318 4.44 -21.41 2.73
N GLU A 319 4.29 -22.17 1.66
CA GLU A 319 4.14 -23.63 1.74
C GLU A 319 5.49 -24.32 1.90
N THR A 320 5.62 -25.16 2.92
CA THR A 320 6.77 -26.06 3.13
C THR A 320 6.34 -27.51 2.97
N GLU A 321 7.20 -28.34 2.39
CA GLU A 321 7.02 -29.79 2.30
C GLU A 321 7.70 -30.43 3.51
N ASP A 322 6.92 -31.08 4.39
CA ASP A 322 7.46 -31.93 5.45
C ASP A 322 7.47 -33.39 4.95
N GLU A 323 8.64 -34.03 4.95
CA GLU A 323 8.76 -35.47 4.66
C GLU A 323 8.70 -36.28 5.96
N GLU A 324 7.52 -36.76 6.33
CA GLU A 324 7.38 -37.70 7.43
C GLU A 324 7.64 -39.14 6.94
N THR A 325 8.77 -39.72 7.36
CA THR A 325 9.06 -41.15 7.12
C THR A 325 8.44 -41.98 8.24
N GLN A 326 7.33 -42.67 7.96
CA GLN A 326 6.81 -43.68 8.89
C GLN A 326 7.69 -44.94 8.84
N ALA A 327 8.32 -45.27 9.98
CA ALA A 327 9.04 -46.52 10.15
C ALA A 327 8.04 -47.69 10.29
N GLY A 328 7.62 -48.28 9.17
CA GLY A 328 6.76 -49.46 9.15
C GLY A 328 6.91 -50.29 7.87
N GLY A 329 7.72 -51.36 7.94
CA GLY A 329 7.66 -52.57 7.09
C GLY A 329 7.70 -52.41 5.55
N SER A 330 8.86 -52.71 4.95
CA SER A 330 9.17 -53.07 3.54
C SER A 330 8.53 -52.33 2.34
N ASN A 331 7.61 -51.39 2.51
CA ASN A 331 7.13 -50.47 1.48
C ASN A 331 7.07 -49.05 2.06
N GLN A 332 8.17 -48.29 1.88
CA GLN A 332 8.21 -46.88 2.25
C GLN A 332 7.31 -46.09 1.29
N GLN A 333 6.12 -45.71 1.73
CA GLN A 333 5.35 -44.64 1.10
C GLN A 333 5.70 -43.33 1.78
N VAL A 334 6.30 -42.41 1.04
CA VAL A 334 6.52 -41.03 1.49
C VAL A 334 5.18 -40.29 1.35
N LEU A 335 4.51 -40.01 2.47
CA LEU A 335 3.41 -39.04 2.46
C LEU A 335 4.01 -37.65 2.55
N ARG A 336 3.91 -36.87 1.47
CA ARG A 336 4.24 -35.44 1.47
C ARG A 336 3.04 -34.67 2.00
N THR A 337 3.17 -34.06 3.17
CA THR A 337 2.16 -33.13 3.69
C THR A 337 2.66 -31.69 3.45
N LYS A 338 1.81 -30.89 2.80
CA LYS A 338 2.05 -29.45 2.66
C LYS A 338 1.68 -28.76 3.96
N LYS A 339 2.61 -28.03 4.53
CA LYS A 339 2.39 -27.21 5.73
C LYS A 339 2.56 -25.75 5.36
N SER A 340 1.60 -24.92 5.76
CA SER A 340 1.72 -23.48 5.63
C SER A 340 2.48 -22.89 6.82
N VAL A 341 3.49 -22.07 6.55
CA VAL A 341 4.28 -21.33 7.53
C VAL A 341 4.06 -19.84 7.31
N LYS A 342 3.59 -19.15 8.37
CA LYS A 342 3.42 -17.70 8.38
C LYS A 342 4.67 -17.02 8.93
N VAL A 343 5.27 -16.14 8.13
CA VAL A 343 6.44 -15.32 8.48
C VAL A 343 6.02 -13.86 8.63
N HIS A 344 6.52 -13.19 9.65
CA HIS A 344 6.32 -11.75 9.87
C HIS A 344 7.59 -11.02 9.46
N LEU A 345 7.44 -9.92 8.69
CA LEU A 345 8.56 -9.22 8.07
C LEU A 345 9.08 -8.06 8.93
N GLU A 346 8.22 -7.17 9.44
CA GLU A 346 8.63 -5.98 10.20
C GLU A 346 8.59 -6.24 11.73
N GLU A 347 9.25 -7.32 12.18
CA GLU A 347 9.31 -7.68 13.61
C GLU A 347 10.17 -6.70 14.42
N PRO A 348 9.76 -6.31 15.64
CA PRO A 348 10.57 -5.46 16.50
C PRO A 348 11.94 -6.08 16.80
N HIS A 349 13.01 -5.29 16.65
CA HIS A 349 14.41 -5.71 16.83
C HIS A 349 15.00 -6.61 15.73
N ASP A 350 14.26 -6.89 14.66
CA ASP A 350 14.82 -7.57 13.49
C ASP A 350 15.69 -6.61 12.66
N GLU A 351 16.95 -6.46 13.06
CA GLU A 351 17.93 -5.68 12.30
C GLU A 351 18.29 -6.31 10.95
N LEU A 352 18.12 -7.63 10.81
CA LEU A 352 18.43 -8.33 9.57
C LEU A 352 17.45 -7.89 8.47
N TYR A 353 16.15 -7.90 8.76
CA TYR A 353 15.14 -7.45 7.81
C TYR A 353 15.38 -6.00 7.38
N GLN A 354 15.69 -5.09 8.32
CA GLN A 354 15.99 -3.68 8.01
C GLN A 354 17.16 -3.51 7.04
N ARG A 355 18.13 -4.46 7.03
CA ARG A 355 19.27 -4.43 6.12
C ARG A 355 18.95 -4.98 4.73
N ILE A 356 17.96 -5.87 4.59
CA ILE A 356 17.68 -6.57 3.33
C ILE A 356 16.42 -6.09 2.61
N LYS A 357 15.43 -5.52 3.33
CA LYS A 357 14.08 -5.23 2.79
C LYS A 357 14.08 -4.41 1.50
N ASP A 358 14.91 -3.39 1.44
CA ASP A 358 15.01 -2.45 0.31
C ASP A 358 16.12 -2.85 -0.68
N LEU A 359 16.90 -3.91 -0.43
CA LEU A 359 17.97 -4.32 -1.35
C LEU A 359 17.42 -5.10 -2.52
N ASN A 360 18.10 -5.01 -3.66
CA ASN A 360 17.87 -5.95 -4.75
C ASN A 360 18.08 -7.39 -4.26
N PHE A 361 17.16 -8.29 -4.59
CA PHE A 361 17.11 -9.66 -4.07
C PHE A 361 18.41 -10.44 -4.34
N ALA A 362 19.12 -10.15 -5.44
CA ALA A 362 20.41 -10.77 -5.74
C ALA A 362 21.44 -10.60 -4.61
N MET A 363 21.30 -9.54 -3.80
CA MET A 363 22.19 -9.27 -2.66
C MET A 363 21.74 -9.91 -1.34
N ALA A 364 20.53 -10.48 -1.28
CA ALA A 364 20.00 -11.05 -0.04
C ALA A 364 20.79 -12.28 0.42
N ALA A 365 21.08 -13.24 -0.47
CA ALA A 365 21.76 -14.49 -0.10
C ALA A 365 23.20 -14.27 0.43
N PRO A 366 24.05 -13.42 -0.16
CA PRO A 366 25.35 -13.08 0.43
C PRO A 366 25.25 -12.47 1.84
N LEU A 367 24.26 -11.59 2.06
CA LEU A 367 24.05 -10.95 3.37
C LEU A 367 23.53 -11.91 4.42
N LEU A 368 22.59 -12.78 4.08
CA LEU A 368 22.09 -13.84 4.96
C LEU A 368 23.23 -14.77 5.39
N ASN A 369 24.09 -15.17 4.45
CA ASN A 369 25.27 -16.00 4.76
C ASN A 369 26.29 -15.28 5.65
N SER A 370 26.54 -14.00 5.43
CA SER A 370 27.41 -13.20 6.31
C SER A 370 26.83 -13.13 7.71
N TYR A 371 25.55 -12.79 7.83
CA TYR A 371 24.85 -12.69 9.11
C TYR A 371 24.83 -14.03 9.85
N ALA A 372 24.66 -15.16 9.13
CA ALA A 372 24.72 -16.50 9.70
C ALA A 372 26.10 -16.82 10.32
N LYS A 373 27.19 -16.44 9.64
CA LYS A 373 28.56 -16.62 10.16
C LYS A 373 28.80 -15.78 11.41
N ASP A 374 28.44 -14.50 11.36
CA ASP A 374 28.58 -13.57 12.48
C ASP A 374 27.80 -14.09 13.71
N LEU A 375 26.54 -14.51 13.50
CA LEU A 375 25.71 -15.06 14.56
C LEU A 375 26.28 -16.36 15.15
N GLN A 376 26.83 -17.24 14.31
CA GLN A 376 27.47 -18.48 14.77
C GLN A 376 28.73 -18.20 15.60
N GLU A 377 29.52 -17.20 15.23
CA GLU A 377 30.68 -16.74 16.00
C GLU A 377 30.25 -16.19 17.37
N GLU A 378 29.18 -15.40 17.43
CA GLU A 378 28.62 -14.89 18.68
C GLU A 378 28.10 -16.02 19.58
N PHE A 379 27.44 -17.04 19.05
CA PHE A 379 27.05 -18.24 19.81
C PHE A 379 28.27 -19.01 20.34
N ASN A 380 29.33 -19.12 19.53
CA ASN A 380 30.56 -19.82 19.91
C ASN A 380 31.33 -19.11 21.03
N SER A 381 31.17 -17.78 21.17
CA SER A 381 31.76 -16.99 22.27
C SER A 381 31.37 -17.52 23.67
N ARG A 382 30.26 -18.25 23.78
CA ARG A 382 29.87 -19.00 24.99
C ARG A 382 31.00 -19.86 25.55
N HIS A 383 31.73 -20.54 24.67
CA HIS A 383 32.80 -21.47 25.06
C HIS A 383 34.07 -20.74 25.54
N GLN A 384 34.12 -19.42 25.38
CA GLN A 384 35.25 -18.57 25.79
C GLN A 384 35.02 -17.92 27.17
N ALA A 385 33.80 -17.97 27.72
CA ALA A 385 33.48 -17.42 29.04
C ALA A 385 34.07 -18.29 30.16
N LYS A 386 34.92 -17.70 31.02
CA LYS A 386 35.64 -18.42 32.09
C LYS A 386 35.18 -18.07 33.51
N ASP A 387 34.47 -16.97 33.69
CA ASP A 387 33.98 -16.50 34.99
C ASP A 387 32.44 -16.36 35.01
N ILE A 388 31.85 -16.47 36.20
CA ILE A 388 30.40 -16.43 36.47
C ILE A 388 29.78 -15.10 35.97
N SER A 389 30.53 -14.00 36.04
CA SER A 389 30.09 -12.70 35.50
C SER A 389 29.90 -12.74 33.98
N GLN A 390 30.80 -13.39 33.25
CA GLN A 390 30.75 -13.55 31.79
C GLN A 390 29.65 -14.53 31.37
N ILE A 391 29.44 -15.60 32.15
CA ILE A 391 28.33 -16.53 31.92
C ILE A 391 26.98 -15.81 32.11
N LYS A 392 26.83 -14.99 33.16
CA LYS A 392 25.60 -14.20 33.38
C LYS A 392 25.36 -13.18 32.27
N SER A 393 26.43 -12.52 31.78
CA SER A 393 26.36 -11.62 30.63
C SER A 393 25.94 -12.35 29.36
N PHE A 394 26.48 -13.55 29.10
CA PHE A 394 26.08 -14.37 27.95
C PHE A 394 24.62 -14.84 28.05
N VAL A 395 24.18 -15.31 29.22
CA VAL A 395 22.77 -15.73 29.43
C VAL A 395 21.81 -14.57 29.17
N SER A 396 22.19 -13.34 29.50
CA SER A 396 21.39 -12.15 29.16
C SER A 396 21.29 -11.93 27.64
N LYS A 397 22.38 -12.18 26.89
CA LYS A 397 22.41 -12.06 25.41
C LYS A 397 21.76 -13.25 24.69
N LEU A 398 21.66 -14.41 25.33
CA LEU A 398 21.19 -15.64 24.72
C LEU A 398 19.75 -15.53 24.19
N VAL A 399 18.92 -14.73 24.85
CA VAL A 399 17.55 -14.45 24.42
C VAL A 399 17.57 -13.74 23.06
N ASP A 400 18.36 -12.67 22.93
CA ASP A 400 18.52 -11.91 21.69
C ASP A 400 19.15 -12.76 20.58
N LEU A 401 20.17 -13.57 20.91
CA LEU A 401 20.80 -14.49 19.95
C LEU A 401 19.82 -15.54 19.42
N THR A 402 18.95 -16.07 20.27
CA THR A 402 17.92 -17.04 19.86
C THR A 402 16.85 -16.38 19.00
N ALA A 403 16.46 -15.14 19.31
CA ALA A 403 15.56 -14.35 18.46
C ALA A 403 16.18 -14.10 17.08
N ASN A 404 17.43 -13.65 17.02
CA ASN A 404 18.18 -13.44 15.78
C ASN A 404 18.33 -14.72 14.96
N GLN A 405 18.48 -15.88 15.60
CA GLN A 405 18.50 -17.18 14.92
C GLN A 405 17.15 -17.50 14.28
N ASN A 406 16.02 -17.15 14.93
CA ASN A 406 14.69 -17.32 14.36
C ASN A 406 14.43 -16.36 13.20
N PHE A 407 14.84 -15.08 13.31
CA PHE A 407 14.76 -14.11 12.21
C PHE A 407 15.54 -14.59 10.99
N LEU A 408 16.80 -15.01 11.20
CA LEU A 408 17.62 -15.59 10.13
C LEU A 408 16.95 -16.81 9.50
N LYS A 409 16.46 -17.76 10.31
CA LYS A 409 15.76 -18.95 9.81
C LYS A 409 14.56 -18.59 8.94
N ASN A 410 13.74 -17.63 9.38
CA ASN A 410 12.57 -17.18 8.63
C ASN A 410 12.95 -16.52 7.30
N HIS A 411 13.96 -15.64 7.30
CA HIS A 411 14.41 -14.97 6.07
C HIS A 411 15.15 -15.90 5.12
N THR A 412 15.87 -16.90 5.63
CA THR A 412 16.44 -17.99 4.83
C THR A 412 15.33 -18.82 4.18
N LEU A 413 14.29 -19.20 4.94
CA LEU A 413 13.13 -19.91 4.39
C LEU A 413 12.48 -19.11 3.25
N LEU A 414 12.21 -17.82 3.46
CA LEU A 414 11.65 -16.96 2.41
C LEU A 414 12.55 -16.89 1.17
N ALA A 415 13.85 -16.69 1.36
CA ALA A 415 14.81 -16.59 0.25
C ALA A 415 14.91 -17.91 -0.53
N GLU A 416 14.93 -19.06 0.15
CA GLU A 416 14.95 -20.38 -0.48
C GLU A 416 13.65 -20.64 -1.25
N SER A 417 12.49 -20.33 -0.65
CA SER A 417 11.20 -20.46 -1.32
C SER A 417 11.07 -19.54 -2.54
N LEU A 418 11.58 -18.31 -2.47
CA LEU A 418 11.64 -17.41 -3.64
C LEU A 418 12.50 -18.01 -4.76
N ILE A 419 13.70 -18.47 -4.43
CA ILE A 419 14.60 -19.10 -5.41
C ILE A 419 13.96 -20.35 -6.01
N LYS A 420 13.28 -21.16 -5.19
CA LYS A 420 12.53 -22.33 -5.67
C LYS A 420 11.46 -21.88 -6.65
N THR A 421 10.56 -20.97 -6.29
CA THR A 421 9.48 -20.53 -7.20
C THR A 421 10.03 -19.93 -8.50
N ILE A 422 11.07 -19.10 -8.44
CA ILE A 422 11.69 -18.49 -9.63
C ILE A 422 12.36 -19.54 -10.54
N LYS A 423 12.86 -20.65 -9.97
CA LYS A 423 13.52 -21.71 -10.72
C LYS A 423 12.58 -22.84 -11.17
N THR A 424 11.56 -23.18 -10.38
CA THR A 424 10.74 -24.40 -10.51
C THR A 424 9.58 -24.28 -11.52
N ASP A 425 9.29 -23.10 -12.09
CA ASP A 425 8.34 -22.99 -13.23
C ASP A 425 8.76 -23.78 -14.49
N SER A 426 9.94 -24.43 -14.45
CA SER A 426 10.36 -25.49 -15.37
C SER A 426 9.86 -26.87 -14.92
N ALA A 427 8.56 -27.16 -15.05
CA ALA A 427 8.01 -28.49 -14.75
C ALA A 427 8.50 -29.64 -15.67
N GLN A 428 9.59 -29.47 -16.42
CA GLN A 428 10.12 -30.49 -17.34
C GLN A 428 11.62 -30.83 -17.18
N ASP A 429 12.42 -30.08 -16.42
CA ASP A 429 13.89 -30.28 -16.42
C ASP A 429 14.49 -31.02 -15.22
N GLU A 430 13.72 -31.32 -14.15
CA GLU A 430 14.27 -32.02 -12.97
C GLU A 430 14.71 -33.47 -13.27
N ALA A 431 14.29 -34.09 -14.38
CA ALA A 431 14.66 -35.47 -14.71
C ALA A 431 15.99 -35.60 -15.48
N LEU A 432 16.59 -34.51 -15.96
CA LEU A 432 17.80 -34.55 -16.81
C LEU A 432 19.08 -34.10 -16.09
N ASP A 433 18.97 -33.35 -14.99
CA ASP A 433 20.11 -32.76 -14.28
C ASP A 433 20.87 -33.78 -13.40
N GLU A 434 20.24 -34.90 -13.02
CA GLU A 434 20.90 -35.96 -12.23
C GLU A 434 21.87 -36.83 -13.06
N LEU A 435 21.90 -36.70 -14.39
CA LEU A 435 22.66 -37.58 -15.29
C LEU A 435 23.90 -36.94 -15.93
N GLN A 436 24.12 -35.63 -15.83
CA GLN A 436 25.30 -34.96 -16.41
C GLN A 436 25.89 -33.92 -15.46
N GLY A 437 26.88 -34.32 -14.67
CA GLY A 437 27.68 -33.45 -13.82
C GLY A 437 28.67 -32.57 -14.58
N ASP A 438 28.19 -31.75 -15.51
CA ASP A 438 28.98 -30.70 -16.17
C ASP A 438 28.19 -29.39 -16.22
N LEU A 439 28.83 -28.33 -15.71
CA LEU A 439 28.41 -26.93 -15.71
C LEU A 439 28.15 -26.39 -17.13
N ARG A 440 27.02 -26.76 -17.74
CA ARG A 440 26.53 -26.20 -19.00
C ARG A 440 25.36 -25.27 -18.74
N ASP A 441 25.67 -23.98 -18.76
CA ASP A 441 24.87 -22.88 -19.33
C ASP A 441 23.34 -23.10 -19.39
N THR A 442 22.69 -23.09 -18.22
CA THR A 442 21.21 -23.13 -18.06
C THR A 442 20.55 -21.78 -18.42
N SER A 443 21.18 -21.01 -19.31
CA SER A 443 20.77 -19.66 -19.70
C SER A 443 19.72 -19.63 -20.82
N GLN A 444 19.12 -20.77 -21.19
CA GLN A 444 17.95 -20.79 -22.05
C GLN A 444 16.66 -20.67 -21.21
N SER A 445 16.32 -19.42 -20.93
CA SER A 445 14.96 -18.86 -20.77
C SER A 445 13.98 -19.62 -19.85
N ASN A 446 14.24 -19.59 -18.53
CA ASN A 446 13.15 -19.84 -17.58
C ASN A 446 12.07 -18.74 -17.68
N TYR A 447 10.84 -19.08 -17.30
CA TYR A 447 9.66 -18.20 -17.39
C TYR A 447 9.94 -16.78 -16.87
N PHE A 448 10.52 -16.71 -15.68
CA PHE A 448 10.80 -15.46 -14.98
C PHE A 448 11.76 -14.53 -15.74
N ASN A 449 12.88 -15.06 -16.25
CA ASN A 449 13.85 -14.26 -17.01
C ASN A 449 13.25 -13.80 -18.34
N ALA A 450 12.54 -14.68 -19.05
CA ALA A 450 11.88 -14.32 -20.31
C ALA A 450 10.82 -13.22 -20.10
N PHE A 451 10.10 -13.27 -18.98
CA PHE A 451 9.12 -12.25 -18.60
C PHE A 451 9.79 -10.89 -18.31
N LEU A 452 10.87 -10.89 -17.53
CA LEU A 452 11.64 -9.68 -17.23
C LEU A 452 12.26 -9.03 -18.48
N GLU A 453 12.90 -9.84 -19.33
CA GLU A 453 13.50 -9.36 -20.59
C GLU A 453 12.43 -8.73 -21.49
N LEU A 454 11.26 -9.36 -21.61
CA LEU A 454 10.17 -8.83 -22.41
C LEU A 454 9.58 -7.53 -21.83
N GLN A 455 9.47 -7.40 -20.51
CA GLN A 455 9.11 -6.13 -19.86
C GLN A 455 10.09 -5.02 -20.24
N GLN A 456 11.41 -5.29 -20.16
CA GLN A 456 12.46 -4.32 -20.48
C GLN A 456 12.45 -3.92 -21.96
N ASP A 457 12.28 -4.88 -22.87
CA ASP A 457 12.20 -4.63 -24.31
C ASP A 457 11.00 -3.75 -24.69
N ILE A 458 9.86 -3.97 -24.03
CA ILE A 458 8.66 -3.15 -24.18
C ILE A 458 8.93 -1.73 -23.69
N LEU A 459 9.49 -1.55 -22.48
CA LEU A 459 9.78 -0.23 -21.90
C LEU A 459 10.78 0.57 -22.71
N ALA A 460 11.87 -0.07 -23.15
CA ALA A 460 12.88 0.55 -24.00
C ALA A 460 12.32 0.95 -25.38
N ASN A 461 11.13 0.47 -25.73
CA ASN A 461 10.44 0.72 -26.99
C ASN A 461 11.30 0.34 -28.21
N ASN A 462 12.13 -0.69 -28.05
CA ASN A 462 13.04 -1.19 -29.08
C ASN A 462 12.31 -2.01 -30.16
N LEU A 463 11.18 -2.63 -29.78
CA LEU A 463 10.38 -3.46 -30.65
C LEU A 463 9.34 -2.63 -31.42
N ASP A 464 9.24 -2.83 -32.73
CA ASP A 464 8.11 -2.29 -33.49
C ASP A 464 6.80 -2.99 -33.09
N ASN A 465 5.67 -2.50 -33.58
CA ASN A 465 4.36 -3.06 -33.21
C ASN A 465 4.19 -4.54 -33.61
N LYS A 466 4.79 -4.99 -34.73
CA LYS A 466 4.66 -6.39 -35.19
C LYS A 466 5.58 -7.32 -34.41
N ALA A 467 6.82 -6.88 -34.16
CA ALA A 467 7.80 -7.60 -33.36
C ALA A 467 7.33 -7.72 -31.91
N ASN A 468 6.75 -6.67 -31.34
CA ASN A 468 6.18 -6.71 -29.99
C ASN A 468 4.99 -7.69 -29.92
N TYR A 469 4.05 -7.62 -30.89
CA TYR A 469 2.99 -8.64 -31.00
C TYR A 469 3.54 -10.06 -31.03
N LYS A 470 4.52 -10.30 -31.91
CA LYS A 470 5.15 -11.60 -32.05
C LYS A 470 5.79 -12.07 -30.74
N ALA A 471 6.55 -11.21 -30.06
CA ALA A 471 7.24 -11.55 -28.81
C ALA A 471 6.25 -11.90 -27.69
N ILE A 472 5.19 -11.12 -27.50
CA ILE A 472 4.15 -11.41 -26.50
C ILE A 472 3.40 -12.71 -26.82
N THR A 473 3.07 -12.96 -28.09
CA THR A 473 2.40 -14.20 -28.51
C THR A 473 3.32 -15.42 -28.39
N GLU A 474 4.61 -15.30 -28.71
CA GLU A 474 5.59 -16.37 -28.50
C GLU A 474 5.73 -16.69 -27.00
N PHE A 475 5.81 -15.68 -26.14
CA PHE A 475 5.80 -15.86 -24.68
C PHE A 475 4.53 -16.57 -24.20
N LEU A 476 3.36 -16.16 -24.70
CA LEU A 476 2.07 -16.79 -24.38
C LEU A 476 2.06 -18.28 -24.70
N TYR A 477 2.53 -18.68 -25.89
CA TYR A 477 2.54 -20.08 -26.32
C TYR A 477 3.63 -20.91 -25.67
N MET A 478 4.77 -20.30 -25.33
CA MET A 478 5.90 -21.02 -24.75
C MET A 478 5.67 -21.35 -23.28
N PHE A 479 5.03 -20.45 -22.54
CA PHE A 479 4.95 -20.56 -21.08
C PHE A 479 3.55 -20.71 -20.50
N GLU A 480 2.49 -20.50 -21.30
CA GLU A 480 1.10 -20.51 -20.83
C GLU A 480 0.88 -19.65 -19.55
N PRO A 481 1.36 -18.39 -19.52
CA PRO A 481 1.36 -17.53 -18.34
C PRO A 481 -0.03 -17.36 -17.71
N PRO A 482 -0.13 -17.02 -16.42
CA PRO A 482 -1.35 -16.48 -15.84
C PRO A 482 -1.85 -15.26 -16.64
N PHE A 483 -3.17 -15.08 -16.69
CA PHE A 483 -3.80 -13.97 -17.42
C PHE A 483 -3.22 -12.60 -17.01
N ASP A 484 -2.95 -12.41 -15.72
CA ASP A 484 -2.45 -11.16 -15.19
C ASP A 484 -1.08 -10.79 -15.77
N ASP A 485 -0.19 -11.76 -15.98
CA ASP A 485 1.15 -11.51 -16.52
C ASP A 485 1.12 -11.07 -17.98
N VAL A 486 0.25 -11.67 -18.79
CA VAL A 486 0.05 -11.21 -20.18
C VAL A 486 -0.57 -9.83 -20.20
N MET A 487 -1.54 -9.57 -19.31
CA MET A 487 -2.15 -8.25 -19.21
C MET A 487 -1.16 -7.18 -18.78
N ARG A 488 -0.18 -7.49 -17.91
CA ARG A 488 0.93 -6.57 -17.59
C ARG A 488 1.66 -6.14 -18.86
N LEU A 489 2.09 -7.09 -19.68
CA LEU A 489 2.82 -6.81 -20.94
C LEU A 489 1.98 -5.99 -21.93
N LEU A 490 0.68 -6.29 -22.03
CA LEU A 490 -0.23 -5.59 -22.93
C LEU A 490 -0.53 -4.16 -22.46
N ILE A 491 -0.72 -3.94 -21.16
CA ILE A 491 -0.93 -2.61 -20.60
C ILE A 491 0.36 -1.78 -20.72
N LEU A 492 1.53 -2.35 -20.41
CA LEU A 492 2.82 -1.71 -20.66
C LEU A 492 2.98 -1.30 -22.12
N THR A 493 2.66 -2.20 -23.05
CA THR A 493 2.68 -1.91 -24.50
C THR A 493 1.74 -0.77 -24.86
N SER A 494 0.52 -0.76 -24.32
CA SER A 494 -0.47 0.29 -24.55
C SER A 494 0.04 1.65 -24.06
N ILE A 495 0.65 1.72 -22.88
CA ILE A 495 1.18 2.97 -22.31
C ILE A 495 2.39 3.46 -23.12
N VAL A 496 3.35 2.58 -23.43
CA VAL A 496 4.58 2.95 -24.14
C VAL A 496 4.30 3.40 -25.58
N LYS A 497 3.29 2.81 -26.25
CA LYS A 497 3.01 3.04 -27.67
C LYS A 497 1.83 3.97 -27.96
N HIS A 498 1.20 4.54 -26.93
CA HIS A 498 -0.01 5.38 -27.06
C HIS A 498 -1.19 4.61 -27.64
N GLY A 499 -1.46 3.46 -27.04
CA GLY A 499 -2.42 2.47 -27.50
C GLY A 499 -1.84 1.49 -28.51
N ILE A 500 -2.52 0.35 -28.66
CA ILE A 500 -2.13 -0.73 -29.55
C ILE A 500 -2.75 -0.49 -30.93
N ARG A 501 -2.01 -0.69 -32.01
CA ARG A 501 -2.61 -0.59 -33.36
C ARG A 501 -3.82 -1.51 -33.51
N GLU A 502 -4.87 -1.03 -34.19
CA GLU A 502 -6.16 -1.71 -34.31
C GLU A 502 -6.06 -3.17 -34.80
N SER A 503 -5.13 -3.46 -35.72
CA SER A 503 -4.87 -4.82 -36.20
C SER A 503 -4.36 -5.74 -35.10
N GLU A 504 -3.27 -5.35 -34.43
CA GLU A 504 -2.66 -6.11 -33.35
C GLU A 504 -3.58 -6.19 -32.12
N TYR A 505 -4.33 -5.12 -31.81
CA TYR A 505 -5.31 -5.11 -30.73
C TYR A 505 -6.38 -6.21 -30.92
N LYS A 506 -6.95 -6.32 -32.12
CA LYS A 506 -7.93 -7.39 -32.45
C LYS A 506 -7.31 -8.78 -32.39
N MET A 507 -6.05 -8.91 -32.82
CA MET A 507 -5.32 -10.18 -32.73
C MET A 507 -5.12 -10.58 -31.26
N PHE A 508 -4.63 -9.69 -30.41
CA PHE A 508 -4.49 -9.95 -28.97
C PHE A 508 -5.82 -10.31 -28.31
N GLN A 509 -6.91 -9.60 -28.64
CA GLN A 509 -8.23 -9.94 -28.10
C GLN A 509 -8.64 -11.38 -28.46
N LYS A 510 -8.32 -11.82 -29.67
CA LYS A 510 -8.58 -13.19 -30.12
C LYS A 510 -7.73 -14.19 -29.33
N GLU A 511 -6.42 -13.98 -29.26
CA GLU A 511 -5.49 -14.84 -28.51
C GLU A 511 -5.92 -14.98 -27.03
N LEU A 512 -6.24 -13.86 -26.37
CA LEU A 512 -6.66 -13.86 -24.96
C LEU A 512 -7.95 -14.67 -24.73
N VAL A 513 -8.93 -14.57 -25.62
CA VAL A 513 -10.19 -15.32 -25.49
C VAL A 513 -9.98 -16.81 -25.79
N GLU A 514 -9.11 -17.14 -26.74
CA GLU A 514 -8.77 -18.52 -27.09
C GLU A 514 -7.98 -19.21 -25.96
N THR A 515 -7.07 -18.50 -25.29
CA THR A 515 -6.27 -19.06 -24.18
C THR A 515 -7.01 -19.08 -22.84
N TYR A 516 -7.66 -17.98 -22.44
CA TYR A 516 -8.24 -17.83 -21.09
C TYR A 516 -9.77 -17.94 -21.03
N GLY A 517 -10.42 -18.04 -22.18
CA GLY A 517 -11.87 -18.17 -22.32
C GLY A 517 -12.63 -16.85 -22.27
N ILE A 518 -13.92 -16.91 -22.61
CA ILE A 518 -14.79 -15.72 -22.77
C ILE A 518 -14.93 -14.83 -21.52
N LYS A 519 -14.64 -15.39 -20.33
CA LYS A 519 -14.71 -14.68 -19.04
C LYS A 519 -13.79 -13.46 -18.95
N VAL A 520 -12.74 -13.39 -19.77
CA VAL A 520 -11.80 -12.25 -19.81
C VAL A 520 -12.34 -11.06 -20.63
N GLY A 521 -13.38 -11.26 -21.44
CA GLY A 521 -14.00 -10.23 -22.27
C GLY A 521 -14.43 -8.97 -21.50
N PRO A 522 -15.24 -9.10 -20.43
CA PRO A 522 -15.63 -7.95 -19.58
C PRO A 522 -14.44 -7.22 -18.94
N ILE A 523 -13.38 -7.96 -18.59
CA ILE A 523 -12.16 -7.39 -18.01
C ILE A 523 -11.46 -6.50 -19.04
N MET A 524 -11.26 -7.01 -20.26
CA MET A 524 -10.71 -6.23 -21.37
C MET A 524 -11.57 -5.00 -21.69
N GLY A 525 -12.90 -5.11 -21.62
CA GLY A 525 -13.82 -3.99 -21.81
C GLY A 525 -13.57 -2.86 -20.81
N ARG A 526 -13.47 -3.19 -19.52
CA ARG A 526 -13.18 -2.20 -18.46
C ARG A 526 -11.77 -1.62 -18.57
N LEU A 527 -10.77 -2.43 -18.88
CA LEU A 527 -9.39 -1.96 -19.11
C LEU A 527 -9.31 -1.01 -20.32
N LYS A 528 -10.12 -1.23 -21.35
CA LYS A 528 -10.25 -0.32 -22.49
C LYS A 528 -10.89 1.01 -22.09
N GLU A 529 -11.94 0.99 -21.28
CA GLU A 529 -12.58 2.20 -20.75
C GLU A 529 -11.62 3.04 -19.90
N MET A 530 -10.75 2.39 -19.11
CA MET A 530 -9.70 3.04 -18.32
C MET A 530 -8.47 3.45 -19.16
N LYS A 531 -8.46 3.19 -20.47
CA LYS A 531 -7.33 3.39 -21.39
C LYS A 531 -6.03 2.66 -21.01
N LEU A 532 -6.13 1.58 -20.22
CA LEU A 532 -5.00 0.73 -19.86
C LEU A 532 -4.71 -0.32 -20.95
N PHE A 533 -5.75 -0.88 -21.56
CA PHE A 533 -5.63 -1.77 -22.73
C PHE A 533 -6.57 -1.29 -23.84
N CYS A 534 -6.07 -0.42 -24.72
CA CYS A 534 -6.92 0.23 -25.72
C CYS A 534 -6.28 0.24 -27.12
N PRO A 535 -7.11 0.32 -28.18
CA PRO A 535 -6.59 0.61 -29.50
C PRO A 535 -6.06 2.06 -29.55
N ARG A 536 -5.04 2.28 -30.36
CA ARG A 536 -4.47 3.60 -30.60
C ARG A 536 -5.54 4.54 -31.17
N GLU A 537 -5.78 5.65 -30.50
CA GLU A 537 -6.71 6.67 -30.97
C GLU A 537 -6.16 7.27 -32.28
N HIS A 538 -6.98 7.25 -33.34
CA HIS A 538 -6.68 8.03 -34.53
C HIS A 538 -6.78 9.51 -34.14
N GLN A 539 -5.66 10.22 -34.16
CA GLN A 539 -5.71 11.68 -34.17
C GLN A 539 -6.40 12.07 -35.47
N ASP A 540 -7.69 12.40 -35.39
CA ASP A 540 -8.39 13.07 -36.47
C ASP A 540 -7.76 14.44 -36.62
N TYR A 541 -6.71 14.52 -37.46
CA TYR A 541 -6.20 15.77 -37.99
C TYR A 541 -7.30 16.38 -38.85
N THR A 542 -8.25 17.05 -38.21
CA THR A 542 -9.12 18.02 -38.89
C THR A 542 -8.25 19.22 -39.26
N PHE A 543 -7.53 19.07 -40.38
CA PHE A 543 -6.95 20.19 -41.12
C PHE A 543 -8.10 21.07 -41.63
N LEU A 544 -8.58 21.98 -40.79
CA LEU A 544 -9.27 23.17 -41.25
C LEU A 544 -8.24 24.32 -41.20
N PRO A 545 -7.81 24.85 -42.36
CA PRO A 545 -6.98 26.05 -42.37
C PRO A 545 -7.84 27.21 -41.87
N SER A 546 -7.61 27.63 -40.63
CA SER A 546 -8.28 28.77 -40.02
C SER A 546 -7.81 30.07 -40.68
N LEU A 547 -8.52 30.48 -41.72
CA LEU A 547 -8.67 31.90 -42.07
C LEU A 547 -9.82 32.45 -41.23
N ASP A 548 -9.52 33.02 -40.06
CA ASP A 548 -10.18 34.27 -39.70
C ASP A 548 -9.40 35.07 -38.64
N ILE A 549 -9.37 36.38 -38.87
CA ILE A 549 -8.64 37.40 -38.15
C ILE A 549 -9.62 38.06 -37.17
N SER A 550 -9.23 38.15 -35.89
CA SER A 550 -9.86 38.97 -34.82
C SER A 550 -11.00 38.33 -34.01
N ALA A 551 -10.66 37.62 -32.94
CA ALA A 551 -11.47 37.55 -31.72
C ALA A 551 -10.57 37.30 -30.49
N PRO A 552 -10.86 37.88 -29.32
CA PRO A 552 -10.01 37.74 -28.14
C PRO A 552 -10.10 36.33 -27.57
N GLN A 553 -8.97 35.83 -27.05
CA GLN A 553 -8.81 34.52 -26.44
C GLN A 553 -9.93 34.20 -25.44
N ALA A 554 -10.89 33.39 -25.88
CA ALA A 554 -11.81 32.70 -24.99
C ALA A 554 -11.14 31.38 -24.60
N ASN A 555 -10.88 31.22 -23.31
CA ASN A 555 -10.55 29.95 -22.69
C ASN A 555 -11.56 28.89 -23.17
N SER A 556 -11.07 27.84 -23.81
CA SER A 556 -11.84 26.64 -24.09
C SER A 556 -12.21 25.97 -22.76
N ALA A 557 -13.32 26.41 -22.17
CA ALA A 557 -14.06 25.64 -21.19
C ALA A 557 -14.58 24.40 -21.93
N SER A 558 -13.93 23.26 -21.68
CA SER A 558 -14.45 21.97 -22.11
C SER A 558 -15.86 21.80 -21.55
N THR A 559 -16.83 21.68 -22.45
CA THR A 559 -18.19 21.32 -22.11
C THR A 559 -18.19 20.01 -21.31
N ASN A 560 -18.68 20.09 -20.06
CA ASN A 560 -18.98 18.98 -19.17
C ASN A 560 -20.04 18.05 -19.78
N THR A 561 -19.62 17.15 -20.68
CA THR A 561 -20.30 15.87 -20.88
C THR A 561 -19.50 14.84 -20.13
N GLY A 562 -20.09 14.22 -19.10
CA GLY A 562 -19.43 13.32 -18.14
C GLY A 562 -18.84 12.03 -18.74
N LYS A 563 -17.77 12.16 -19.54
CA LYS A 563 -16.78 11.12 -19.72
C LYS A 563 -15.72 11.32 -18.64
N LEU A 564 -15.51 10.30 -17.82
CA LEU A 564 -14.33 10.23 -16.95
C LEU A 564 -13.11 10.44 -17.86
N GLY A 565 -12.22 11.36 -17.48
CA GLY A 565 -10.96 11.56 -18.18
C GLY A 565 -10.15 10.26 -18.21
N SER A 566 -9.10 10.20 -19.03
CA SER A 566 -8.18 9.06 -19.01
C SER A 566 -7.68 8.81 -17.59
N VAL A 567 -7.81 7.57 -17.11
CA VAL A 567 -7.32 7.15 -15.77
C VAL A 567 -5.79 7.11 -15.76
N GLN A 568 -5.19 6.66 -16.85
CA GLN A 568 -3.76 6.80 -17.14
C GLN A 568 -3.47 8.24 -17.62
N LEU A 569 -2.51 8.90 -16.98
CA LEU A 569 -2.17 10.31 -17.23
C LEU A 569 -0.89 10.50 -18.06
N ILE A 570 -0.19 9.42 -18.41
CA ILE A 570 0.97 9.49 -19.30
C ILE A 570 0.50 9.73 -20.74
N ASN A 571 0.81 10.91 -21.30
CA ASN A 571 0.47 11.29 -22.67
C ASN A 571 1.55 10.93 -23.68
N ASP A 572 2.82 11.00 -23.27
CA ASP A 572 3.96 10.68 -24.11
C ASP A 572 5.06 9.98 -23.30
N PHE A 573 4.97 8.65 -23.19
CA PHE A 573 5.93 7.87 -22.41
C PHE A 573 7.36 8.06 -22.90
N LYS A 574 7.60 8.11 -24.22
CA LYS A 574 8.96 8.28 -24.77
C LYS A 574 9.56 9.63 -24.37
N ASN A 575 8.79 10.71 -24.50
CA ASN A 575 9.28 12.04 -24.13
C ASN A 575 9.34 12.22 -22.60
N LEU A 576 8.46 11.54 -21.85
CA LEU A 576 8.50 11.51 -20.39
C LEU A 576 9.74 10.76 -19.88
N GLU A 577 10.02 9.59 -20.45
CA GLU A 577 11.21 8.77 -20.19
C GLU A 577 12.47 9.61 -20.40
N ALA A 578 12.60 10.28 -21.55
CA ALA A 578 13.75 11.13 -21.84
C ALA A 578 13.84 12.35 -20.91
N TYR A 579 12.71 12.98 -20.56
CA TYR A 579 12.68 14.18 -19.73
C TYR A 579 13.01 13.89 -18.26
N LEU A 580 12.48 12.79 -17.72
CA LEU A 580 12.70 12.37 -16.33
C LEU A 580 13.88 11.39 -16.17
N LYS A 581 14.54 11.00 -17.28
CA LYS A 581 15.56 9.94 -17.32
C LYS A 581 15.07 8.70 -16.56
N LEU A 582 13.92 8.19 -16.99
CA LEU A 582 13.29 7.00 -16.37
C LEU A 582 14.08 5.73 -16.70
N MET A 583 14.82 5.69 -17.81
CA MET A 583 15.67 4.55 -18.15
C MET A 583 17.16 4.95 -18.11
N PRO A 584 17.79 5.08 -16.92
CA PRO A 584 19.21 5.43 -16.83
C PRO A 584 20.09 4.28 -17.35
N VAL A 585 21.12 4.62 -18.13
CA VAL A 585 22.14 3.65 -18.54
C VAL A 585 23.20 3.59 -17.44
N VAL A 586 23.30 2.45 -16.74
CA VAL A 586 24.32 2.17 -15.73
C VAL A 586 25.22 1.05 -16.24
N GLU A 587 26.47 1.38 -16.56
CA GLU A 587 27.47 0.38 -16.96
C GLU A 587 27.94 -0.40 -15.71
N ASN A 588 27.70 -1.72 -15.69
CA ASN A 588 28.03 -2.63 -14.57
C ASN A 588 27.44 -2.17 -13.21
N PRO A 589 26.13 -2.32 -12.99
CA PRO A 589 25.47 -1.85 -11.77
C PRO A 589 26.00 -2.58 -10.52
N ASP A 590 26.48 -1.81 -9.54
CA ASP A 590 26.74 -2.32 -8.18
C ASP A 590 25.42 -2.42 -7.42
N LEU A 591 24.82 -3.61 -7.40
CA LEU A 591 23.57 -3.87 -6.70
C LEU A 591 23.69 -3.74 -5.16
N ALA A 592 24.90 -3.80 -4.60
CA ALA A 592 25.12 -3.60 -3.17
C ALA A 592 25.09 -2.11 -2.80
N ASN A 593 25.55 -1.25 -3.71
CA ASN A 593 25.59 0.20 -3.54
C ASN A 593 25.07 0.90 -4.79
N PRO A 594 23.75 0.86 -5.04
CA PRO A 594 23.18 1.42 -6.26
C PRO A 594 23.41 2.94 -6.34
N THR A 595 23.75 3.44 -7.53
CA THR A 595 23.92 4.88 -7.78
C THR A 595 22.64 5.55 -8.26
N GLU A 596 21.79 4.79 -8.94
CA GLU A 596 20.48 5.21 -9.44
C GLU A 596 19.37 4.40 -8.76
N PRO A 597 18.16 4.95 -8.63
CA PRO A 597 17.00 4.28 -8.04
C PRO A 597 16.34 3.22 -8.95
N ASP A 598 17.07 2.62 -9.88
CA ASP A 598 16.57 1.57 -10.79
C ASP A 598 16.80 0.14 -10.25
N PHE A 599 17.50 -0.01 -9.12
CA PHE A 599 17.79 -1.32 -8.52
C PHE A 599 16.54 -2.14 -8.15
N ALA A 600 15.39 -1.49 -7.95
CA ALA A 600 14.12 -2.14 -7.64
C ALA A 600 13.40 -2.67 -8.89
N PHE A 601 13.64 -2.04 -10.05
CA PHE A 601 13.04 -2.35 -11.34
C PHE A 601 14.14 -2.20 -12.39
N PRO A 602 14.94 -3.25 -12.68
CA PRO A 602 16.20 -3.08 -13.39
C PRO A 602 16.06 -2.30 -14.70
N GLY A 603 16.81 -1.21 -14.79
CA GLY A 603 16.80 -0.31 -15.94
C GLY A 603 15.67 0.72 -15.95
N TYR A 604 14.76 0.73 -14.97
CA TYR A 604 13.64 1.68 -14.88
C TYR A 604 13.55 2.34 -13.50
N VAL A 605 13.38 3.67 -13.48
CA VAL A 605 13.12 4.45 -12.28
C VAL A 605 11.64 4.82 -12.24
N PRO A 606 10.92 4.56 -11.13
CA PRO A 606 9.53 4.97 -10.98
C PRO A 606 9.30 6.46 -11.19
N VAL A 607 8.19 6.81 -11.85
CA VAL A 607 7.82 8.22 -12.05
C VAL A 607 7.57 8.89 -10.71
N PHE A 608 6.91 8.21 -9.76
CA PHE A 608 6.74 8.71 -8.39
C PHE A 608 8.07 9.13 -7.77
N THR A 609 9.09 8.28 -7.91
CA THR A 609 10.43 8.52 -7.38
C THR A 609 11.09 9.72 -8.05
N ARG A 610 11.04 9.85 -9.38
CA ARG A 610 11.58 11.04 -10.08
C ARG A 610 10.80 12.32 -9.79
N LEU A 611 9.47 12.25 -9.61
CA LEU A 611 8.67 13.41 -9.23
C LEU A 611 9.07 13.93 -7.85
N VAL A 612 9.26 13.05 -6.87
CA VAL A 612 9.76 13.42 -5.54
C VAL A 612 11.20 13.92 -5.60
N GLU A 613 12.10 13.22 -6.31
CA GLU A 613 13.49 13.63 -6.47
C GLU A 613 13.59 15.05 -7.09
N SER A 614 12.80 15.32 -8.13
CA SER A 614 12.80 16.60 -8.88
C SER A 614 12.46 17.84 -8.06
N ILE A 615 11.81 17.68 -6.91
CA ILE A 615 11.53 18.76 -5.96
C ILE A 615 12.83 19.23 -5.31
N TYR A 616 13.77 18.31 -5.04
CA TYR A 616 14.98 18.55 -4.25
C TYR A 616 16.26 18.59 -5.10
N SER A 617 16.39 17.72 -6.09
CA SER A 617 17.50 17.71 -7.05
C SER A 617 17.00 17.34 -8.44
N ARG A 618 17.56 17.99 -9.47
CA ARG A 618 17.31 17.70 -10.88
C ARG A 618 18.59 17.30 -11.62
N ASP A 619 19.60 16.84 -10.88
CA ASP A 619 20.91 16.50 -11.42
C ASP A 619 20.85 15.32 -12.43
N PHE A 620 19.78 14.51 -12.34
CA PHE A 620 19.53 13.42 -13.28
C PHE A 620 19.05 13.91 -14.66
N MET A 621 18.57 15.16 -14.80
CA MET A 621 18.05 15.69 -16.05
C MET A 621 19.14 16.29 -16.93
N GLN A 622 19.06 16.06 -18.26
CA GLN A 622 20.01 16.63 -19.22
C GLN A 622 19.84 18.16 -19.39
N GLU A 623 18.60 18.65 -19.40
CA GLU A 623 18.26 20.07 -19.47
C GLU A 623 18.24 20.68 -18.06
N SER A 624 19.38 20.70 -17.37
CA SER A 624 19.44 21.23 -16.00
C SER A 624 19.22 22.75 -16.01
N SER A 625 17.99 23.22 -15.80
CA SER A 625 17.81 24.48 -15.10
C SER A 625 18.36 24.24 -13.69
N LYS A 626 19.41 24.96 -13.27
CA LYS A 626 19.95 24.85 -11.92
C LYS A 626 18.77 24.86 -10.94
N ALA A 627 18.64 23.80 -10.14
CA ALA A 627 17.62 23.74 -9.10
C ALA A 627 17.66 25.06 -8.34
N THR A 628 16.51 25.71 -8.17
CA THR A 628 16.44 26.92 -7.37
C THR A 628 16.91 26.59 -5.96
N ASN A 629 17.49 27.55 -5.23
CA ASN A 629 17.83 27.36 -3.80
C ASN A 629 16.61 26.99 -2.91
N ARG A 630 15.42 26.83 -3.48
CA ARG A 630 14.19 26.41 -2.83
C ARG A 630 13.69 25.13 -3.48
N PRO A 631 13.26 24.13 -2.68
CA PRO A 631 12.57 22.95 -3.19
C PRO A 631 11.31 23.35 -3.97
N GLY A 632 11.03 22.67 -5.07
CA GLY A 632 9.77 22.83 -5.81
C GLY A 632 9.86 22.50 -7.29
N TRP A 633 8.78 22.79 -8.00
CA TRP A 633 8.61 22.48 -9.43
C TRP A 633 8.67 23.71 -10.34
N LYS A 634 9.08 24.86 -9.82
CA LYS A 634 9.40 26.02 -10.66
C LYS A 634 10.37 25.63 -11.78
N GLY A 635 10.05 26.01 -13.03
CA GLY A 635 10.82 25.64 -14.22
C GLY A 635 10.60 24.21 -14.72
N PHE A 636 9.70 23.44 -14.10
CA PHE A 636 9.36 22.06 -14.50
C PHE A 636 8.09 21.97 -15.36
N GLN A 637 7.71 23.07 -16.01
CA GLN A 637 6.42 23.25 -16.69
C GLN A 637 6.20 22.28 -17.86
N ARG A 638 7.29 21.84 -18.52
CA ARG A 638 7.23 20.85 -19.60
C ARG A 638 6.55 19.54 -19.16
N LEU A 639 6.60 19.21 -17.87
CA LEU A 639 5.91 18.06 -17.30
C LEU A 639 4.40 18.09 -17.59
N GLY A 640 3.76 19.26 -17.59
CA GLY A 640 2.32 19.38 -17.84
C GLY A 640 1.88 18.96 -19.24
N ASN A 641 2.80 18.92 -20.21
CA ASN A 641 2.53 18.41 -21.56
C ASN A 641 2.70 16.89 -21.66
N LEU A 642 3.47 16.30 -20.74
CA LEU A 642 3.85 14.89 -20.76
C LEU A 642 2.96 14.05 -19.83
N LEU A 643 2.50 14.66 -18.73
CA LEU A 643 1.57 14.10 -17.76
C LEU A 643 0.32 14.96 -17.66
N ASP A 644 -0.84 14.37 -17.94
CA ASP A 644 -2.15 14.97 -17.74
C ASP A 644 -2.45 15.27 -16.26
N GLY A 645 -3.45 16.12 -16.05
CA GLY A 645 -3.91 16.54 -14.73
C GLY A 645 -3.20 17.79 -14.20
N PRO A 646 -3.82 18.51 -13.25
CA PRO A 646 -3.29 19.76 -12.71
C PRO A 646 -1.97 19.55 -11.95
N MET A 647 -1.20 20.62 -11.86
CA MET A 647 0.07 20.67 -11.13
C MET A 647 0.00 21.88 -10.21
N GLU A 648 -0.06 21.63 -8.90
CA GLU A 648 -0.21 22.65 -7.87
C GLU A 648 1.07 22.72 -7.04
N GLU A 649 1.56 23.95 -6.79
CA GLU A 649 2.68 24.25 -5.92
C GLU A 649 2.28 25.43 -5.03
N ASN A 650 2.04 25.17 -3.75
CA ASN A 650 1.62 26.19 -2.78
C ASN A 650 2.64 26.31 -1.65
N VAL A 651 3.03 27.55 -1.35
CA VAL A 651 3.81 27.88 -0.15
C VAL A 651 2.87 28.46 0.89
N LEU A 652 2.64 27.74 1.99
CA LEU A 652 1.67 28.07 3.03
C LEU A 652 2.23 29.06 4.05
N VAL A 653 2.59 30.26 3.58
CA VAL A 653 3.07 31.36 4.41
C VAL A 653 1.93 32.36 4.66
N PRO A 654 1.66 32.76 5.92
CA PRO A 654 0.70 33.81 6.24
C PRO A 654 0.98 35.11 5.47
N ASP A 655 -0.06 35.79 5.00
CA ASP A 655 0.07 37.01 4.20
C ASP A 655 0.91 38.09 4.88
N SER A 656 0.77 38.24 6.20
CA SER A 656 1.53 39.17 7.04
C SER A 656 3.05 38.89 7.04
N LYS A 657 3.46 37.68 6.70
CA LYS A 657 4.83 37.18 6.77
C LYS A 657 5.47 36.96 5.39
N LYS A 658 4.74 37.19 4.29
CA LYS A 658 5.26 37.03 2.92
C LYS A 658 6.51 37.87 2.64
N GLN A 659 6.64 39.04 3.25
CA GLN A 659 7.82 39.90 3.11
C GLN A 659 9.11 39.24 3.62
N LEU A 660 9.03 38.35 4.62
CA LEU A 660 10.18 37.57 5.09
C LEU A 660 10.78 36.68 4.01
N PHE A 661 10.02 36.32 2.97
CA PHE A 661 10.45 35.42 1.91
C PHE A 661 10.82 36.13 0.60
N GLY A 662 10.89 37.46 0.60
CA GLY A 662 11.36 38.26 -0.54
C GLY A 662 12.88 38.21 -0.75
N THR A 663 13.64 37.75 0.25
CA THR A 663 15.10 37.55 0.18
C THR A 663 15.43 36.07 -0.08
N PRO A 664 16.60 35.77 -0.69
CA PRO A 664 17.06 34.40 -0.86
C PRO A 664 17.19 33.69 0.50
N PRO A 665 16.95 32.37 0.55
CA PRO A 665 17.04 31.62 1.80
C PRO A 665 18.44 31.78 2.42
N PRO A 666 18.53 31.83 3.77
CA PRO A 666 19.81 32.00 4.43
C PRO A 666 20.71 30.79 4.12
N PRO A 667 22.04 30.99 4.02
CA PRO A 667 22.95 29.87 3.82
C PRO A 667 22.79 28.87 4.97
N LEU A 668 22.80 27.57 4.63
CA LEU A 668 22.82 26.48 5.61
C LEU A 668 23.91 26.79 6.64
N ARG A 669 23.53 27.06 7.89
CA ARG A 669 24.51 27.22 8.99
C ARG A 669 25.36 25.95 9.00
N GLN A 670 26.67 26.07 9.20
CA GLN A 670 27.47 24.95 9.67
C GLN A 670 26.93 24.57 11.05
N ARG A 671 25.92 23.71 11.08
CA ARG A 671 25.21 23.27 12.28
C ARG A 671 26.21 22.47 13.13
N ALA A 672 26.19 22.71 14.45
CA ALA A 672 26.88 21.82 15.39
C ALA A 672 26.33 20.40 15.22
N LYS A 673 27.19 19.37 15.33
CA LYS A 673 26.85 17.96 15.08
C LYS A 673 25.64 17.42 15.88
N ASP A 674 25.26 18.10 16.97
CA ASP A 674 24.26 17.62 17.94
C ASP A 674 22.85 18.27 17.81
N ASP A 675 22.64 19.28 16.96
CA ASP A 675 21.39 20.07 16.96
C ASP A 675 20.67 20.11 15.60
N THR A 676 20.71 19.02 14.83
CA THR A 676 19.98 18.96 13.55
C THR A 676 18.51 18.62 13.80
N LEU A 677 17.67 19.66 13.88
CA LEU A 677 16.23 19.51 13.63
C LEU A 677 16.05 18.92 12.22
N GLU A 678 15.31 17.81 12.14
CA GLU A 678 14.95 17.16 10.88
C GLU A 678 13.86 17.99 10.17
N GLU A 679 13.71 17.84 8.86
CA GLU A 679 12.58 18.38 8.08
C GLU A 679 11.69 17.20 7.67
N LEU A 680 10.37 17.32 7.80
CA LEU A 680 9.46 16.22 7.49
C LEU A 680 9.00 16.29 6.03
N VAL A 681 9.02 15.17 5.32
CA VAL A 681 8.49 15.04 3.96
C VAL A 681 7.38 14.00 3.98
N ILE A 682 6.14 14.45 3.84
CA ILE A 682 4.96 13.59 3.80
C ILE A 682 4.58 13.34 2.35
N VAL A 683 4.72 12.10 1.88
CA VAL A 683 4.27 11.68 0.55
C VAL A 683 2.92 10.97 0.69
N VAL A 684 1.87 11.57 0.15
CA VAL A 684 0.55 10.96 0.05
C VAL A 684 0.42 10.27 -1.31
N ALA A 685 0.29 8.94 -1.31
CA ALA A 685 0.10 8.13 -2.51
C ALA A 685 -1.36 7.64 -2.62
N ILE A 686 -2.16 8.30 -3.45
CA ILE A 686 -3.57 8.00 -3.70
C ILE A 686 -3.67 6.89 -4.76
N GLY A 687 -4.39 5.82 -4.46
CA GLY A 687 -4.49 4.65 -5.35
C GLY A 687 -3.33 3.66 -5.16
N GLY A 688 -2.56 3.82 -4.09
CA GLY A 688 -1.57 2.85 -3.65
C GLY A 688 -0.14 3.05 -4.15
N ILE A 689 0.79 2.37 -3.47
CA ILE A 689 2.24 2.38 -3.73
C ILE A 689 2.80 0.96 -3.61
N SER A 690 3.81 0.58 -4.41
CA SER A 690 4.45 -0.74 -4.30
C SER A 690 5.64 -0.74 -3.34
N HIS A 691 6.08 -1.92 -2.89
CA HIS A 691 7.29 -2.07 -2.07
C HIS A 691 8.56 -1.63 -2.82
N GLY A 692 8.63 -1.85 -4.13
CA GLY A 692 9.71 -1.34 -4.99
C GLY A 692 9.73 0.19 -5.01
N GLU A 693 8.58 0.85 -5.14
CA GLU A 693 8.47 2.31 -5.06
C GLU A 693 8.92 2.85 -3.69
N LEU A 694 8.48 2.22 -2.61
CA LEU A 694 8.93 2.56 -1.26
C LEU A 694 10.46 2.47 -1.12
N SER A 695 11.07 1.40 -1.64
CA SER A 695 12.52 1.19 -1.60
C SER A 695 13.27 2.30 -2.36
N THR A 696 12.78 2.67 -3.54
CA THR A 696 13.42 3.72 -4.37
C THR A 696 13.22 5.12 -3.80
N LEU A 697 12.06 5.40 -3.18
CA LEU A 697 11.82 6.65 -2.44
C LEU A 697 12.75 6.76 -1.23
N ARG A 698 12.89 5.69 -0.42
CA ARG A 698 13.84 5.65 0.70
C ARG A 698 15.27 5.92 0.22
N PHE A 699 15.67 5.31 -0.89
CA PHE A 699 16.97 5.55 -1.51
C PHE A 699 17.17 7.03 -1.89
N VAL A 700 16.24 7.64 -2.62
CA VAL A 700 16.33 9.06 -2.99
C VAL A 700 16.38 9.95 -1.77
N MET A 701 15.53 9.70 -0.77
CA MET A 701 15.49 10.49 0.46
C MET A 701 16.75 10.35 1.30
N SER A 702 17.46 9.21 1.23
CA SER A 702 18.75 9.03 1.90
C SER A 702 19.84 10.00 1.41
N LYS A 703 19.71 10.52 0.18
CA LYS A 703 20.60 11.58 -0.37
C LYS A 703 20.41 12.92 0.34
N PHE A 704 19.32 13.11 1.09
CA PHE A 704 18.96 14.34 1.80
C PHE A 704 18.87 14.07 3.32
N PRO A 705 20.01 13.94 4.05
CA PRO A 705 20.02 13.48 5.45
C PRO A 705 19.39 14.44 6.47
N SER A 706 19.01 15.66 6.07
CA SER A 706 18.21 16.56 6.88
C SER A 706 16.71 16.28 6.78
N LYS A 707 16.27 15.49 5.80
CA LYS A 707 14.87 15.21 5.51
C LYS A 707 14.50 13.81 5.96
N ARG A 708 13.35 13.68 6.63
CA ARG A 708 12.76 12.42 7.03
C ARG A 708 11.50 12.15 6.21
N LEU A 709 11.44 10.99 5.56
CA LEU A 709 10.29 10.54 4.79
C LEU A 709 9.19 9.99 5.71
N LEU A 710 7.94 10.29 5.37
CA LEU A 710 6.74 9.61 5.85
C LEU A 710 5.79 9.42 4.67
N VAL A 711 5.46 8.18 4.34
CA VAL A 711 4.50 7.84 3.28
C VAL A 711 3.14 7.58 3.93
N LEU A 712 2.09 8.22 3.41
CA LEU A 712 0.70 7.95 3.72
C LEU A 712 0.02 7.44 2.45
N THR A 713 -0.50 6.21 2.45
CA THR A 713 -1.07 5.60 1.24
C THR A 713 -2.43 4.97 1.49
N SER A 714 -3.24 4.84 0.44
CA SER A 714 -4.51 4.11 0.53
C SER A 714 -4.29 2.60 0.69
N GLY A 715 -3.17 2.06 0.23
CA GLY A 715 -2.80 0.64 0.36
C GLY A 715 -1.47 0.35 -0.31
N VAL A 716 -0.82 -0.76 0.05
CA VAL A 716 0.26 -1.30 -0.76
C VAL A 716 -0.35 -2.06 -1.93
N ILE A 717 0.17 -1.88 -3.14
CA ILE A 717 -0.37 -2.49 -4.36
C ILE A 717 0.70 -3.26 -5.14
N ARG A 718 0.23 -4.24 -5.91
CA ARG A 718 0.98 -5.03 -6.87
C ARG A 718 0.30 -5.05 -8.25
N ALA A 719 0.95 -5.68 -9.22
CA ALA A 719 0.47 -5.75 -10.59
C ALA A 719 -0.94 -6.33 -10.72
N SER A 720 -1.23 -7.41 -9.97
CA SER A 720 -2.54 -8.07 -9.98
C SER A 720 -3.66 -7.12 -9.56
N ASP A 721 -3.41 -6.15 -8.68
CA ASP A 721 -4.42 -5.21 -8.19
C ASP A 721 -4.86 -4.21 -9.28
N VAL A 722 -3.93 -3.84 -10.15
CA VAL A 722 -4.20 -2.99 -11.33
C VAL A 722 -5.09 -3.70 -12.34
N ILE A 723 -5.06 -5.03 -12.39
CA ILE A 723 -5.85 -5.84 -13.32
C ILE A 723 -7.16 -6.30 -12.67
N SER A 724 -7.10 -6.72 -11.41
CA SER A 724 -8.24 -7.23 -10.64
C SER A 724 -9.30 -6.17 -10.40
N GLN A 725 -8.94 -4.88 -10.33
CA GLN A 725 -9.91 -3.78 -10.31
C GLN A 725 -10.88 -3.88 -11.51
N ALA A 726 -10.44 -4.42 -12.65
CA ALA A 726 -11.25 -4.64 -13.85
C ALA A 726 -11.94 -6.00 -13.88
N ALA A 727 -11.76 -6.88 -12.89
CA ALA A 727 -12.42 -8.17 -12.80
C ALA A 727 -13.73 -8.14 -11.99
N SER A 728 -13.81 -7.24 -11.00
CA SER A 728 -14.84 -7.21 -9.96
C SER A 728 -16.20 -6.64 -10.35
#